data_AF-A0A3D4P9A9-F1
#
_entry.id   AF-A0A3D4P9A9-F1
#
_cell.length_a   1.000
_cell.length_b   1.000
_cell.length_c   1.000
_cell.angle_alpha   90.00
_cell.angle_beta   90.00
_cell.angle_gamma   90.00
#
_symmetry.space_group_name_H-M   'P 1'
#
loop_
_entity.id
_entity.type
_entity.pdbx_description
1 polymer ?
#
loop_
_entity_poly.entity_id
_entity_poly.type
_entity_poly.pdbx_seq_one_letter_code
_entity_poly.pdbx_strand_id
1 'polypeptide(L)'
;PRRSARLVAVNNAGSIPDIGSYRVVAEPENVVVGSLDEDFAVESQAGDVFLLGNTSWRLKGIRGNDAIVIDAQGAPPSVPFWRGESPGRTLELSEEVSRLREEMEAKLIAGESKADISKWLKQETHCCDSGAEQITEYVAAQRAALGLVPTHNRIVFERFFDETGGMQLVVHAPFGSRITRAWGFAMRKRFCRSFDFELQATADDDGFILTLGPQHSFPIESLFPMLTPANAYKLLEQALIYVPTFQLRWRWNLNTALIVERRKAGKRVPPALQRFRSDDLLTAVFPKLTGCQEEHVGDHEIPEHPLVKQTMEDCFNEALNFNELVKILERVEKGEITFVAKETREPSPFCYELLNANPYAFLDGGEAIDRRARAVGTRRSVTVESVSDLSRLDPLAIERVLEEASPVVRDADELHDYLLTRILLPKSEGQAWPDMLQQLQEQHRVTLITVENRPFYIPAEKLLIAQVLWPELEMEPEVSAPERAKPPAATTDARVEILRGWMEYLGPVTTKEIAAQLGWTESQTDATFEALEGEGLVLRGKFRESSQSFSEENTLNPPPASLNHPEWCHRRLLARIHRLTLEGLRKQIEPVDVATYMRFLFRHHGFHPSTRREGAEGLYETITQLQGFDLPAGYWERDLLKYRVRDYSSAWLDELCMTGEISWGRLYPNPKPIEGKGRPLKTLSRNSLIALFRRDDAHWLLPERSSLPTDNLSGVAQDLLMVLQRQGAMFAGDIEYAAQLLPTQLTDALGELISRGWITSDGFAGLRGLIGQSRNTGNVSYPRRMTGGRRPKTLAGRAGRWSLWRRDNELDDPEKMRGRVEAWAWQLLHRWGVVFRDLLEREQGAPRWYELVQCYRRLEARGEIRGGRFIRGVAGEQYASADTVGQLRKLRDENLDGEELVMLNAVDPLNLAGVLTTQSRVPALANNRIVYWKGEAVVGIQKKQFRLLKALTTENALILAKLLDFSPGEIAAARREYVKQNPAPTEAVAVTEEEPALF
;
A
#
# COMPACT_ATOMS: atom_id res chain seq x y z
N PRO A 1 27.83 -64.34 -5.66
CA PRO A 1 27.75 -63.00 -6.29
C PRO A 1 27.74 -63.09 -7.83
N ARG A 2 26.89 -62.32 -8.52
CA ARG A 2 26.90 -62.24 -10.00
C ARG A 2 28.23 -61.65 -10.50
N ARG A 3 28.62 -62.00 -11.74
CA ARG A 3 29.81 -61.43 -12.39
C ARG A 3 29.73 -59.89 -12.38
N SER A 4 30.84 -59.23 -12.07
CA SER A 4 30.97 -57.76 -11.98
C SER A 4 30.29 -57.06 -10.80
N ALA A 5 29.64 -57.77 -9.85
CA ALA A 5 28.98 -57.14 -8.70
C ALA A 5 29.92 -56.26 -7.85
N ARG A 6 31.17 -56.71 -7.61
CA ARG A 6 32.19 -55.92 -6.89
C ARG A 6 32.53 -54.61 -7.60
N LEU A 7 32.64 -54.65 -8.94
CA LEU A 7 32.99 -53.49 -9.74
C LEU A 7 31.85 -52.47 -9.78
N VAL A 8 30.59 -52.94 -9.84
CA VAL A 8 29.41 -52.08 -9.75
C VAL A 8 29.36 -51.40 -8.39
N ALA A 9 29.49 -52.16 -7.30
CA ALA A 9 29.48 -51.60 -5.95
C ALA A 9 30.59 -50.55 -5.75
N VAL A 10 31.85 -50.85 -6.07
CA VAL A 10 32.96 -49.91 -5.86
C VAL A 10 32.79 -48.61 -6.67
N ASN A 11 32.21 -48.67 -7.87
CA ASN A 11 32.06 -47.50 -8.73
C ASN A 11 30.78 -46.69 -8.47
N ASN A 12 29.82 -47.24 -7.74
CA ASN A 12 28.49 -46.66 -7.55
C ASN A 12 28.07 -46.54 -6.07
N ALA A 13 28.90 -47.04 -5.13
CA ALA A 13 28.62 -46.96 -3.71
C ALA A 13 28.59 -45.50 -3.21
N GLY A 14 27.71 -45.26 -2.25
CA GLY A 14 27.49 -43.96 -1.63
C GLY A 14 26.01 -43.75 -1.35
N SER A 15 25.70 -43.12 -0.23
CA SER A 15 24.33 -42.76 0.16
C SER A 15 23.91 -41.38 -0.31
N ILE A 16 24.87 -40.49 -0.59
CA ILE A 16 24.58 -39.16 -1.14
C ILE A 16 24.01 -39.36 -2.56
N PRO A 17 22.82 -38.85 -2.86
CA PRO A 17 22.23 -39.00 -4.19
C PRO A 17 23.02 -38.21 -5.24
N ASP A 18 23.05 -38.72 -6.48
CA ASP A 18 23.58 -37.96 -7.62
C ASP A 18 22.53 -36.92 -8.03
N ILE A 19 22.78 -35.67 -7.63
CA ILE A 19 22.03 -34.50 -8.09
C ILE A 19 22.43 -34.25 -9.55
N GLY A 20 21.45 -34.30 -10.46
CA GLY A 20 21.64 -33.94 -11.85
C GLY A 20 21.69 -32.42 -12.02
N SER A 21 22.20 -31.96 -13.15
CA SER A 21 22.04 -30.57 -13.56
C SER A 21 21.35 -30.49 -14.91
N TYR A 22 20.48 -29.50 -15.07
CA TYR A 22 19.88 -29.11 -16.34
C TYR A 22 20.81 -28.09 -17.01
N ARG A 23 21.02 -28.22 -18.32
CA ARG A 23 21.74 -27.18 -19.06
C ARG A 23 20.80 -26.01 -19.28
N VAL A 24 21.26 -24.79 -19.03
CA VAL A 24 20.44 -23.60 -19.23
C VAL A 24 20.71 -23.07 -20.63
N VAL A 25 19.67 -23.03 -21.46
CA VAL A 25 19.78 -22.67 -22.88
C VAL A 25 18.97 -21.41 -23.15
N ALA A 26 19.64 -20.34 -23.57
CA ALA A 26 19.01 -19.08 -23.92
C ALA A 26 18.35 -19.14 -25.31
N GLU A 27 17.06 -18.81 -25.40
CA GLU A 27 16.35 -18.57 -26.66
C GLU A 27 16.25 -17.05 -26.94
N PRO A 28 16.33 -16.60 -28.21
CA PRO A 28 16.31 -17.40 -29.44
C PRO A 28 17.67 -17.96 -29.89
N GLU A 29 18.79 -17.58 -29.26
CA GLU A 29 20.14 -17.88 -29.75
C GLU A 29 20.55 -19.37 -29.62
N ASN A 30 19.80 -20.16 -28.84
CA ASN A 30 20.07 -21.56 -28.49
C ASN A 30 21.48 -21.78 -27.90
N VAL A 31 21.98 -20.82 -27.14
CA VAL A 31 23.31 -20.87 -26.50
C VAL A 31 23.18 -21.38 -25.07
N VAL A 32 24.07 -22.28 -24.66
CA VAL A 32 24.15 -22.74 -23.27
C VAL A 32 24.78 -21.64 -22.42
N VAL A 33 24.02 -21.08 -21.49
CA VAL A 33 24.44 -19.96 -20.62
C VAL A 33 24.81 -20.38 -19.20
N GLY A 34 24.51 -21.63 -18.82
CA GLY A 34 24.87 -22.16 -17.51
C GLY A 34 24.30 -23.54 -17.24
N SER A 35 24.22 -23.89 -15.96
CA SER A 35 23.57 -25.09 -15.47
C SER A 35 22.73 -24.79 -14.23
N LEU A 36 21.57 -25.44 -14.11
CA LEU A 36 20.73 -25.41 -12.91
C LEU A 36 20.78 -26.76 -12.21
N ASP A 37 20.73 -26.76 -10.88
CA ASP A 37 20.54 -27.99 -10.12
C ASP A 37 19.16 -28.60 -10.37
N GLU A 38 19.08 -29.92 -10.28
CA GLU A 38 17.87 -30.68 -10.59
C GLU A 38 16.70 -30.36 -9.67
N ASP A 39 16.95 -30.24 -8.37
CA ASP A 39 15.91 -29.88 -7.39
C ASP A 39 15.37 -28.48 -7.68
N PHE A 40 16.27 -27.54 -8.00
CA PHE A 40 15.89 -26.18 -8.41
C PHE A 40 15.05 -26.19 -9.69
N ALA A 41 15.46 -26.92 -10.72
CA ALA A 41 14.76 -26.95 -11.99
C ALA A 41 13.37 -27.60 -11.87
N VAL A 42 13.24 -28.70 -11.12
CA VAL A 42 11.96 -29.41 -10.93
C VAL A 42 10.98 -28.57 -10.11
N GLU A 43 11.47 -27.79 -9.15
CA GLU A 43 10.64 -26.90 -8.33
C GLU A 43 10.41 -25.51 -8.97
N SER A 44 11.09 -25.18 -10.06
CA SER A 44 10.93 -23.90 -10.77
C SER A 44 9.86 -24.00 -11.84
N GLN A 45 9.10 -22.92 -12.02
CA GLN A 45 8.04 -22.81 -13.01
C GLN A 45 8.45 -21.94 -14.19
N ALA A 46 7.77 -22.11 -15.32
CA ALA A 46 7.89 -21.16 -16.42
C ALA A 46 7.52 -19.74 -15.90
N GLY A 47 8.32 -18.75 -16.29
CA GLY A 47 8.24 -17.38 -15.81
C GLY A 47 9.21 -17.03 -14.67
N ASP A 48 9.79 -18.01 -13.97
CA ASP A 48 10.70 -17.74 -12.85
C ASP A 48 12.00 -17.08 -13.28
N VAL A 49 12.41 -16.03 -12.57
CA VAL A 49 13.66 -15.32 -12.81
C VAL A 49 14.71 -15.78 -11.80
N PHE A 50 15.88 -16.16 -12.29
CA PHE A 50 17.02 -16.53 -11.46
C PHE A 50 18.30 -15.93 -12.02
N LEU A 51 19.32 -15.81 -11.17
CA LEU A 51 20.61 -15.26 -11.57
C LEU A 51 21.55 -16.40 -12.00
N LEU A 52 22.21 -16.25 -13.14
CA LEU A 52 23.41 -17.01 -13.49
C LEU A 52 24.54 -16.01 -13.73
N GLY A 53 25.53 -16.01 -12.83
CA GLY A 53 26.54 -14.96 -12.78
C GLY A 53 25.92 -13.63 -12.40
N ASN A 54 26.08 -12.60 -13.24
CA ASN A 54 25.51 -11.26 -13.03
C ASN A 54 24.26 -11.00 -13.88
N THR A 55 23.80 -11.99 -14.66
CA THR A 55 22.70 -11.85 -15.60
C THR A 55 21.47 -12.57 -15.05
N SER A 56 20.31 -11.91 -15.13
CA SER A 56 19.03 -12.49 -14.77
C SER A 56 18.39 -13.18 -15.96
N TRP A 57 17.95 -14.41 -15.74
CA TRP A 57 17.37 -15.29 -16.76
C TRP A 57 15.97 -15.66 -16.32
N ARG A 58 15.00 -15.58 -17.23
CA ARG A 58 13.62 -16.02 -17.04
C ARG A 58 13.44 -17.40 -17.63
N LEU A 59 13.04 -18.38 -16.82
CA LEU A 59 12.70 -19.73 -17.26
C LEU A 59 11.49 -19.68 -18.19
N LYS A 60 11.57 -20.33 -19.35
CA LYS A 60 10.46 -20.54 -20.28
C LYS A 60 9.85 -21.94 -20.10
N GLY A 61 10.65 -22.88 -19.59
CA GLY A 61 10.26 -24.24 -19.28
C GLY A 61 11.41 -25.23 -19.45
N ILE A 62 11.15 -26.49 -19.12
CA ILE A 62 12.14 -27.56 -19.23
C ILE A 62 11.82 -28.40 -20.48
N ARG A 63 12.81 -28.58 -21.36
CA ARG A 63 12.74 -29.48 -22.52
C ARG A 63 13.82 -30.55 -22.41
N GLY A 64 13.41 -31.76 -22.03
CA GLY A 64 14.33 -32.88 -21.82
C GLY A 64 15.35 -32.58 -20.72
N ASN A 65 16.59 -32.29 -21.11
CA ASN A 65 17.69 -31.95 -20.19
C ASN A 65 18.02 -30.45 -20.13
N ASP A 66 17.28 -29.64 -20.88
CA ASP A 66 17.60 -28.23 -21.07
C ASP A 66 16.50 -27.36 -20.43
N ALA A 67 16.91 -26.51 -19.50
CA ALA A 67 16.10 -25.41 -18.98
C ALA A 67 16.18 -24.26 -19.99
N ILE A 68 15.09 -24.03 -20.72
CA ILE A 68 15.02 -23.00 -21.75
C ILE A 68 14.77 -21.66 -21.05
N VAL A 69 15.59 -20.65 -21.32
CA VAL A 69 15.50 -19.32 -20.69
C VAL A 69 15.49 -18.20 -21.72
N ILE A 70 15.04 -17.03 -21.29
CA ILE A 70 15.21 -15.75 -22.00
C ILE A 70 15.85 -14.73 -21.05
N ASP A 71 16.54 -13.73 -21.58
CA ASP A 71 17.12 -12.65 -20.75
C ASP A 71 16.00 -11.88 -20.03
N ALA A 72 16.12 -11.75 -18.71
CA ALA A 72 15.16 -11.05 -17.86
C ALA A 72 15.48 -9.55 -17.69
N GLN A 73 16.48 -9.03 -18.41
CA GLN A 73 16.84 -7.61 -18.53
C GLN A 73 17.08 -6.91 -17.18
N GLY A 74 17.74 -7.61 -16.24
CA GLY A 74 18.04 -7.06 -14.92
C GLY A 74 16.89 -7.16 -13.92
N ALA A 75 15.81 -7.90 -14.24
CA ALA A 75 14.77 -8.22 -13.26
C ALA A 75 15.38 -8.96 -12.04
N PRO A 76 14.93 -8.64 -10.80
CA PRO A 76 15.40 -9.33 -9.61
C PRO A 76 14.98 -10.81 -9.64
N PRO A 77 15.79 -11.73 -9.06
CA PRO A 77 15.44 -13.14 -9.02
C PRO A 77 14.15 -13.36 -8.23
N SER A 78 13.21 -14.12 -8.78
CA SER A 78 11.98 -14.58 -8.11
C SER A 78 12.22 -15.84 -7.27
N VAL A 79 13.30 -16.57 -7.53
CA VAL A 79 13.67 -17.79 -6.80
C VAL A 79 15.14 -17.69 -6.36
N PRO A 80 15.47 -17.97 -5.08
CA PRO A 80 16.86 -17.91 -4.60
C PRO A 80 17.74 -18.96 -5.29
N PHE A 81 18.96 -18.55 -5.66
CA PHE A 81 19.93 -19.29 -6.52
C PHE A 81 20.46 -20.60 -5.93
N TRP A 82 20.29 -20.85 -4.62
CA TRP A 82 20.79 -22.07 -3.96
C TRP A 82 19.73 -22.71 -3.08
N ARG A 83 19.48 -24.01 -3.31
CA ARG A 83 18.96 -24.92 -2.29
C ARG A 83 19.82 -26.18 -2.28
N GLY A 84 20.52 -26.41 -1.17
CA GLY A 84 20.44 -27.75 -0.59
C GLY A 84 19.04 -27.90 0.00
N GLU A 85 18.55 -29.12 0.25
CA GLU A 85 17.34 -29.33 1.08
C GLU A 85 17.47 -28.48 2.36
N SER A 86 16.91 -27.27 2.36
CA SER A 86 16.91 -26.46 3.57
C SER A 86 15.86 -27.09 4.44
N PRO A 87 16.22 -27.67 5.59
CA PRO A 87 15.23 -28.24 6.48
C PRO A 87 14.27 -27.11 6.85
N GLY A 88 12.96 -27.39 6.77
CA GLY A 88 11.95 -26.54 7.37
C GLY A 88 12.25 -26.25 8.83
N ARG A 89 11.58 -25.25 9.41
CA ARG A 89 11.72 -24.95 10.85
C ARG A 89 11.53 -26.23 11.66
N THR A 90 12.49 -26.55 12.54
CA THR A 90 12.40 -27.76 13.36
C THR A 90 11.24 -27.66 14.34
N LEU A 91 10.84 -28.79 14.92
CA LEU A 91 9.76 -28.80 15.90
C LEU A 91 10.15 -28.00 17.14
N GLU A 92 11.39 -28.14 17.63
CA GLU A 92 11.88 -27.44 18.81
C GLU A 92 11.87 -25.92 18.60
N LEU A 93 12.35 -25.44 17.45
CA LEU A 93 12.31 -24.01 17.14
C LEU A 93 10.87 -23.51 16.95
N SER A 94 9.99 -24.34 16.40
CA SER A 94 8.57 -24.04 16.27
C SER A 94 7.88 -23.92 17.64
N GLU A 95 8.25 -24.76 18.60
CA GLU A 95 7.76 -24.72 19.99
C GLU A 95 8.19 -23.40 20.68
N GLU A 96 9.45 -22.99 20.53
CA GLU A 96 9.94 -21.72 21.08
C GLU A 96 9.23 -20.50 20.47
N VAL A 97 8.99 -20.51 19.15
CA VAL A 97 8.21 -19.45 18.47
C VAL A 97 6.78 -19.42 18.99
N SER A 98 6.16 -20.59 19.16
CA SER A 98 4.81 -20.71 19.71
C SER A 98 4.74 -20.17 21.14
N ARG A 99 5.71 -20.52 21.99
CA ARG A 99 5.79 -20.04 23.37
C ARG A 99 5.95 -18.52 23.43
N LEU A 100 6.81 -17.95 22.58
CA LEU A 100 6.97 -16.50 22.50
C LEU A 100 5.66 -15.80 22.13
N ARG A 101 4.88 -16.36 21.19
CA ARG A 101 3.55 -15.86 20.82
C ARG A 101 2.56 -15.92 22.01
N GLU A 102 2.57 -17.00 22.77
CA GLU A 102 1.72 -17.17 23.96
C GLU A 102 2.06 -16.12 25.05
N GLU A 103 3.34 -15.93 25.34
CA GLU A 103 3.80 -14.96 26.34
C GLU A 103 3.49 -13.52 25.91
N MET A 104 3.70 -13.17 24.63
CA MET A 104 3.32 -11.86 24.09
C MET A 104 1.81 -11.61 24.16
N GLU A 105 0.99 -12.59 23.79
CA GLU A 105 -0.46 -12.46 23.85
C GLU A 105 -0.94 -12.29 25.29
N ALA A 106 -0.38 -13.03 26.25
CA ALA A 106 -0.72 -12.89 27.66
C ALA A 106 -0.44 -11.47 28.18
N LYS A 107 0.68 -10.86 27.78
CA LYS A 107 1.03 -9.48 28.12
C LYS A 107 0.07 -8.46 27.51
N LEU A 108 -0.31 -8.67 26.25
CA LEU A 108 -1.32 -7.84 25.58
C LEU A 108 -2.69 -7.93 26.26
N ILE A 109 -3.09 -9.13 26.73
CA ILE A 109 -4.34 -9.33 27.49
C ILE A 109 -4.27 -8.64 28.85
N ALA A 110 -3.11 -8.65 29.51
CA ALA A 110 -2.89 -7.99 30.79
C ALA A 110 -2.89 -6.44 30.69
N GLY A 111 -2.97 -5.88 29.47
CA GLY A 111 -2.97 -4.44 29.25
C GLY A 111 -1.59 -3.78 29.39
N GLU A 112 -0.50 -4.56 29.30
CA GLU A 112 0.85 -4.00 29.26
C GLU A 112 1.04 -3.10 28.03
N SER A 113 1.79 -2.00 28.18
CA SER A 113 2.05 -1.11 27.05
C SER A 113 2.92 -1.79 25.98
N LYS A 114 2.72 -1.43 24.71
CA LYS A 114 3.57 -1.96 23.61
C LYS A 114 5.06 -1.68 23.83
N ALA A 115 5.40 -0.57 24.50
CA ALA A 115 6.77 -0.23 24.84
C ALA A 115 7.38 -1.20 25.88
N ASP A 116 6.59 -1.60 26.89
CA ASP A 116 7.03 -2.56 27.90
C ASP A 116 7.22 -3.96 27.30
N ILE A 117 6.29 -4.38 26.43
CA ILE A 117 6.39 -5.66 25.72
C ILE A 117 7.63 -5.67 24.81
N SER A 118 7.89 -4.59 24.08
CA SER A 118 9.10 -4.47 23.23
C SER A 118 10.38 -4.53 24.07
N LYS A 119 10.40 -3.90 25.24
CA LYS A 119 11.54 -3.95 26.16
C LYS A 119 11.77 -5.36 26.71
N TRP A 120 10.72 -6.06 27.10
CA TRP A 120 10.80 -7.46 27.52
C TRP A 120 11.30 -8.35 26.39
N LEU A 121 10.74 -8.20 25.18
CA LEU A 121 11.12 -9.00 24.02
C LEU A 121 12.60 -8.83 23.67
N LYS A 122 13.12 -7.61 23.76
CA LYS A 122 14.55 -7.31 23.61
C LYS A 122 15.41 -8.01 24.67
N GLN A 123 14.94 -8.10 25.91
CA GLN A 123 15.67 -8.78 26.98
C GLN A 123 15.67 -10.29 26.77
N GLU A 124 14.54 -10.86 26.35
CA GLU A 124 14.36 -12.31 26.16
C GLU A 124 15.09 -12.84 24.92
N THR A 125 15.01 -12.11 23.79
CA THR A 125 15.52 -12.59 22.49
C THR A 125 16.81 -11.92 22.05
N HIS A 126 17.28 -10.89 22.75
CA HIS A 126 18.41 -10.04 22.36
C HIS A 126 18.26 -9.38 20.98
N CYS A 127 17.03 -9.24 20.47
CA CYS A 127 16.80 -8.53 19.22
C CYS A 127 17.04 -7.01 19.35
N CYS A 128 17.22 -6.33 18.22
CA CYS A 128 17.39 -4.87 18.20
C CYS A 128 16.07 -4.16 18.54
N ASP A 129 16.17 -2.90 18.99
CA ASP A 129 15.00 -2.10 19.38
C ASP A 129 13.92 -2.06 18.28
N SER A 130 14.32 -1.79 17.04
CA SER A 130 13.39 -1.76 15.90
C SER A 130 12.76 -3.12 15.62
N GLY A 131 13.48 -4.22 15.85
CA GLY A 131 12.96 -5.57 15.68
C GLY A 131 11.91 -5.90 16.73
N ALA A 132 12.20 -5.56 17.99
CA ALA A 132 11.27 -5.77 19.10
C ALA A 132 9.96 -4.97 18.92
N GLU A 133 10.07 -3.71 18.53
CA GLU A 133 8.92 -2.83 18.25
C GLU A 133 8.06 -3.40 17.10
N GLN A 134 8.68 -3.82 16.00
CA GLN A 134 7.96 -4.37 14.85
C GLN A 134 7.26 -5.70 15.17
N ILE A 135 7.93 -6.60 15.89
CA ILE A 135 7.34 -7.88 16.30
C ILE A 135 6.16 -7.64 17.25
N THR A 136 6.32 -6.71 18.19
CA THR A 136 5.24 -6.32 19.12
C THR A 136 4.04 -5.76 18.38
N GLU A 137 4.25 -4.85 17.43
CA GLU A 137 3.15 -4.31 16.62
C GLU A 137 2.48 -5.40 15.77
N TYR A 138 3.28 -6.28 15.15
CA TYR A 138 2.78 -7.36 14.29
C TYR A 138 1.89 -8.36 15.06
N VAL A 139 2.33 -8.80 16.24
CA VAL A 139 1.55 -9.71 17.09
C VAL A 139 0.33 -8.99 17.67
N ALA A 140 0.45 -7.72 18.07
CA ALA A 140 -0.69 -6.93 18.54
C ALA A 140 -1.75 -6.75 17.45
N ALA A 141 -1.34 -6.47 16.21
CA ALA A 141 -2.22 -6.35 15.05
C ALA A 141 -2.91 -7.69 14.72
N GLN A 142 -2.19 -8.82 14.80
CA GLN A 142 -2.78 -10.14 14.62
C GLN A 142 -3.86 -10.44 15.68
N ARG A 143 -3.56 -10.15 16.96
CA ARG A 143 -4.53 -10.32 18.04
C ARG A 143 -5.74 -9.40 17.85
N ALA A 144 -5.52 -8.16 17.42
CA ALA A 144 -6.61 -7.24 17.10
C ALA A 144 -7.48 -7.75 15.93
N ALA A 145 -6.87 -8.38 14.93
CA ALA A 145 -7.55 -8.98 13.77
C ALA A 145 -8.48 -10.14 14.14
N LEU A 146 -7.95 -11.14 14.86
CA LEU A 146 -8.65 -12.41 15.09
C LEU A 146 -9.23 -12.55 16.50
N GLY A 147 -8.87 -11.64 17.41
CA GLY A 147 -9.12 -11.74 18.84
C GLY A 147 -8.17 -12.68 19.58
N LEU A 148 -7.25 -13.35 18.87
CA LEU A 148 -6.27 -14.28 19.41
C LEU A 148 -5.04 -14.41 18.52
N VAL A 149 -3.97 -15.02 19.03
CA VAL A 149 -2.77 -15.35 18.28
C VAL A 149 -2.68 -16.88 18.06
N PRO A 150 -2.46 -17.38 16.83
CA PRO A 150 -2.27 -18.81 16.57
C PRO A 150 -0.98 -19.38 17.20
N THR A 151 -1.11 -20.52 17.87
CA THR A 151 -0.01 -21.20 18.62
C THR A 151 -0.13 -22.73 18.45
N HIS A 152 0.81 -23.52 18.95
CA HIS A 152 0.75 -25.00 18.90
C HIS A 152 -0.48 -25.57 19.61
N ASN A 153 -1.02 -24.86 20.59
CA ASN A 153 -2.20 -25.30 21.34
C ASN A 153 -3.51 -24.75 20.74
N ARG A 154 -3.43 -23.78 19.82
CA ARG A 154 -4.58 -23.12 19.18
C ARG A 154 -4.35 -22.94 17.69
N ILE A 155 -4.86 -23.88 16.92
CA ILE A 155 -4.80 -23.87 15.46
C ILE A 155 -6.02 -23.12 14.93
N VAL A 156 -5.79 -22.18 14.01
CA VAL A 156 -6.84 -21.30 13.51
C VAL A 156 -7.12 -21.60 12.05
N PHE A 157 -8.39 -21.87 11.75
CA PHE A 157 -8.90 -21.96 10.40
C PHE A 157 -9.55 -20.62 10.07
N GLU A 158 -8.83 -19.78 9.32
CA GLU A 158 -9.28 -18.46 8.91
C GLU A 158 -9.82 -18.50 7.47
N ARG A 159 -11.02 -17.98 7.24
CA ARG A 159 -11.61 -17.85 5.90
C ARG A 159 -11.95 -16.39 5.58
N PHE A 160 -11.59 -15.96 4.38
CA PHE A 160 -11.95 -14.64 3.85
C PHE A 160 -12.21 -14.68 2.34
N PHE A 161 -12.87 -13.64 1.83
CA PHE A 161 -13.18 -13.52 0.41
C PHE A 161 -11.96 -13.11 -0.43
N ASP A 162 -11.89 -13.63 -1.66
CA ASP A 162 -11.00 -13.08 -2.68
C ASP A 162 -11.72 -12.08 -3.59
N GLU A 163 -10.94 -11.35 -4.40
CA GLU A 163 -11.49 -10.32 -5.31
C GLU A 163 -12.37 -10.92 -6.43
N THR A 164 -12.21 -12.22 -6.72
CA THR A 164 -12.96 -12.94 -7.75
C THR A 164 -14.32 -13.46 -7.25
N GLY A 165 -14.60 -13.33 -5.95
CA GLY A 165 -15.80 -13.84 -5.28
C GLY A 165 -15.68 -15.29 -4.78
N GLY A 166 -14.51 -15.90 -4.93
CA GLY A 166 -14.12 -17.12 -4.23
C GLY A 166 -13.72 -16.83 -2.78
N MET A 167 -13.21 -17.85 -2.10
CA MET A 167 -12.72 -17.71 -0.72
C MET A 167 -11.33 -18.34 -0.58
N GLN A 168 -10.51 -17.78 0.31
CA GLN A 168 -9.28 -18.43 0.76
C GLN A 168 -9.51 -18.99 2.16
N LEU A 169 -9.06 -20.23 2.38
CA LEU A 169 -9.00 -20.84 3.69
C LEU A 169 -7.53 -20.97 4.09
N VAL A 170 -7.13 -20.27 5.14
CA VAL A 170 -5.79 -20.31 5.72
C VAL A 170 -5.85 -21.07 7.05
N VAL A 171 -5.02 -22.11 7.18
CA VAL A 171 -4.86 -22.86 8.43
C VAL A 171 -3.54 -22.45 9.07
N HIS A 172 -3.63 -21.67 10.15
CA HIS A 172 -2.48 -21.24 10.95
C HIS A 172 -2.06 -22.36 11.90
N ALA A 173 -0.97 -23.03 11.57
CA ALA A 173 -0.46 -24.21 12.27
C ALA A 173 1.07 -24.15 12.34
N PRO A 174 1.66 -23.43 13.32
CA PRO A 174 3.08 -23.06 13.30
C PRO A 174 4.04 -24.19 13.70
N PHE A 175 3.87 -25.40 13.16
CA PHE A 175 4.67 -26.61 13.46
C PHE A 175 5.88 -26.82 12.54
N GLY A 176 6.09 -25.94 11.56
CA GLY A 176 7.16 -26.08 10.57
C GLY A 176 6.73 -26.82 9.31
N SER A 177 7.42 -26.51 8.22
CA SER A 177 6.97 -26.81 6.84
C SER A 177 6.87 -28.29 6.52
N ARG A 178 7.68 -29.15 7.16
CA ARG A 178 7.57 -30.61 6.95
C ARG A 178 6.24 -31.18 7.45
N ILE A 179 5.69 -30.62 8.52
CA ILE A 179 4.41 -31.05 9.12
C ILE A 179 3.25 -30.39 8.38
N THR A 180 3.32 -29.07 8.15
CA THR A 180 2.25 -28.32 7.47
C THR A 180 2.08 -28.75 6.02
N ARG A 181 3.16 -29.10 5.29
CA ARG A 181 3.07 -29.66 3.93
C ARG A 181 2.38 -31.02 3.94
N ALA A 182 2.72 -31.89 4.89
CA ALA A 182 2.06 -33.19 5.05
C ALA A 182 0.56 -33.02 5.30
N TRP A 183 0.21 -32.09 6.18
CA TRP A 183 -1.18 -31.73 6.47
C TRP A 183 -1.87 -31.18 5.20
N GLY A 184 -1.26 -30.21 4.53
CA GLY A 184 -1.79 -29.58 3.32
C GLY A 184 -2.03 -30.57 2.19
N PHE A 185 -1.10 -31.52 1.95
CA PHE A 185 -1.28 -32.59 0.95
C PHE A 185 -2.45 -33.50 1.29
N ALA A 186 -2.55 -33.94 2.56
CA ALA A 186 -3.62 -34.83 3.01
C ALA A 186 -4.99 -34.14 2.93
N MET A 187 -5.08 -32.89 3.38
CA MET A 187 -6.30 -32.09 3.29
C MET A 187 -6.70 -31.82 1.85
N ARG A 188 -5.75 -31.43 0.98
CA ARG A 188 -6.03 -31.25 -0.44
C ARG A 188 -6.63 -32.51 -1.05
N LYS A 189 -6.02 -33.68 -0.82
CA LYS A 189 -6.54 -34.95 -1.33
C LYS A 189 -7.92 -35.27 -0.77
N ARG A 190 -8.16 -35.00 0.52
CA ARG A 190 -9.47 -35.21 1.15
C ARG A 190 -10.56 -34.36 0.49
N PHE A 191 -10.27 -33.09 0.26
CA PHE A 191 -11.18 -32.18 -0.44
C PHE A 191 -11.46 -32.64 -1.88
N CYS A 192 -10.42 -33.02 -2.64
CA CYS A 192 -10.61 -33.54 -3.99
C CYS A 192 -11.57 -34.74 -4.01
N ARG A 193 -11.49 -35.65 -3.03
CA ARG A 193 -12.42 -36.79 -2.92
C ARG A 193 -13.84 -36.40 -2.55
N SER A 194 -13.99 -35.37 -1.72
CA SER A 194 -15.31 -34.95 -1.23
C SER A 194 -16.08 -34.11 -2.25
N PHE A 195 -15.39 -33.39 -3.12
CA PHE A 195 -16.02 -32.38 -3.98
C PHE A 195 -15.65 -32.49 -5.47
N ASP A 196 -14.83 -33.48 -5.85
CA ASP A 196 -14.43 -33.80 -7.24
C ASP A 196 -13.83 -32.62 -8.02
N PHE A 197 -12.92 -31.88 -7.37
CA PHE A 197 -12.16 -30.80 -8.02
C PHE A 197 -10.77 -30.64 -7.41
N GLU A 198 -9.81 -30.18 -8.21
CA GLU A 198 -8.45 -29.88 -7.75
C GLU A 198 -8.36 -28.48 -7.14
N LEU A 199 -7.72 -28.41 -5.97
CA LEU A 199 -7.52 -27.18 -5.21
C LEU A 199 -6.09 -26.65 -5.40
N GLN A 200 -5.97 -25.34 -5.64
CA GLN A 200 -4.69 -24.64 -5.45
C GLN A 200 -4.35 -24.66 -3.95
N ALA A 201 -3.10 -25.00 -3.63
CA ALA A 201 -2.66 -25.12 -2.24
C ALA A 201 -1.21 -24.65 -2.05
N THR A 202 -0.95 -24.04 -0.90
CA THR A 202 0.36 -23.51 -0.52
C THR A 202 0.64 -23.86 0.93
N ALA A 203 1.87 -24.20 1.31
CA ALA A 203 2.26 -24.42 2.70
C ALA A 203 3.67 -23.91 3.00
N ASP A 204 3.83 -23.32 4.18
CA ASP A 204 5.10 -22.84 4.74
C ASP A 204 5.28 -23.30 6.21
N ASP A 205 6.20 -22.70 6.96
CA ASP A 205 6.45 -23.08 8.35
C ASP A 205 5.32 -22.73 9.33
N ASP A 206 4.46 -21.77 8.97
CA ASP A 206 3.43 -21.21 9.84
C ASP A 206 2.01 -21.71 9.50
N GLY A 207 1.81 -22.30 8.32
CA GLY A 207 0.52 -22.86 7.97
C GLY A 207 0.38 -23.34 6.52
N PHE A 208 -0.86 -23.44 6.07
CA PHE A 208 -1.19 -23.73 4.67
C PHE A 208 -2.48 -23.04 4.20
N ILE A 209 -2.58 -22.78 2.90
CA ILE A 209 -3.74 -22.19 2.22
C ILE A 209 -4.40 -23.22 1.32
N LEU A 210 -5.74 -23.25 1.34
CA LEU A 210 -6.59 -23.90 0.34
C LEU A 210 -7.49 -22.85 -0.33
N THR A 211 -7.41 -22.75 -1.64
CA THR A 211 -8.21 -21.79 -2.43
C THR A 211 -9.56 -22.39 -2.82
N LEU A 212 -10.64 -21.89 -2.23
CA LEU A 212 -11.99 -22.38 -2.46
C LEU A 212 -12.69 -21.61 -3.60
N GLY A 213 -13.29 -22.34 -4.53
CA GLY A 213 -14.16 -21.78 -5.55
C GLY A 213 -15.46 -21.18 -4.98
N PRO A 214 -16.16 -20.30 -5.74
CA PRO A 214 -17.40 -19.64 -5.33
C PRO A 214 -18.55 -20.58 -4.89
N GLN A 215 -18.53 -21.82 -5.36
CA GLN A 215 -19.55 -22.84 -5.11
C GLN A 215 -19.32 -23.61 -3.79
N HIS A 216 -18.17 -23.43 -3.13
CA HIS A 216 -17.85 -24.16 -1.90
C HIS A 216 -18.17 -23.29 -0.69
N SER A 217 -19.28 -23.60 -0.04
CA SER A 217 -19.68 -22.98 1.21
C SER A 217 -20.11 -24.08 2.18
N PHE A 218 -19.47 -24.10 3.33
CA PHE A 218 -19.68 -25.02 4.44
C PHE A 218 -19.20 -24.33 5.72
N PRO A 219 -19.68 -24.72 6.91
CA PRO A 219 -19.13 -24.25 8.17
C PRO A 219 -17.65 -24.65 8.29
N ILE A 220 -16.78 -23.75 8.73
CA ILE A 220 -15.34 -24.06 8.86
C ILE A 220 -15.13 -25.24 9.82
N GLU A 221 -15.97 -25.37 10.84
CA GLU A 221 -15.91 -26.44 11.83
C GLU A 221 -16.16 -27.82 11.23
N SER A 222 -16.87 -27.92 10.09
CA SER A 222 -17.06 -29.19 9.38
C SER A 222 -15.75 -29.73 8.80
N LEU A 223 -14.69 -28.92 8.76
CA LEU A 223 -13.35 -29.31 8.31
C LEU A 223 -12.55 -30.02 9.39
N PHE A 224 -12.87 -29.80 10.67
CA PHE A 224 -12.10 -30.36 11.79
C PHE A 224 -12.03 -31.89 11.75
N PRO A 225 -13.12 -32.64 11.47
CA PRO A 225 -13.06 -34.10 11.38
C PRO A 225 -12.59 -34.63 10.02
N MET A 226 -12.24 -33.77 9.04
CA MET A 226 -11.86 -34.24 7.70
C MET A 226 -10.53 -35.01 7.70
N LEU A 227 -9.62 -34.66 8.61
CA LEU A 227 -8.35 -35.34 8.78
C LEU A 227 -8.23 -35.83 10.23
N THR A 228 -8.07 -37.13 10.41
CA THR A 228 -7.92 -37.79 11.71
C THR A 228 -6.69 -38.71 11.69
N PRO A 229 -6.12 -39.10 12.84
CA PRO A 229 -5.02 -40.06 12.90
C PRO A 229 -5.33 -41.35 12.12
N ALA A 230 -6.59 -41.79 12.15
CA ALA A 230 -7.04 -43.02 11.50
C ALA A 230 -7.07 -42.93 9.96
N ASN A 231 -7.32 -41.75 9.38
CA ASN A 231 -7.47 -41.59 7.92
C ASN A 231 -6.25 -40.91 7.25
N ALA A 232 -5.40 -40.21 8.03
CA ALA A 232 -4.34 -39.37 7.49
C ALA A 232 -3.33 -40.14 6.64
N TYR A 233 -2.97 -41.36 7.06
CA TYR A 233 -2.01 -42.20 6.33
C TYR A 233 -2.48 -42.47 4.91
N LYS A 234 -3.69 -43.02 4.73
CA LYS A 234 -4.23 -43.38 3.41
C LYS A 234 -4.43 -42.16 2.50
N LEU A 235 -4.83 -41.03 3.06
CA LEU A 235 -4.99 -39.79 2.29
C LEU A 235 -3.64 -39.26 1.80
N LEU A 236 -2.63 -39.21 2.68
CA LEU A 236 -1.30 -38.73 2.32
C LEU A 236 -0.59 -39.71 1.37
N GLU A 237 -0.76 -41.02 1.57
CA GLU A 237 -0.26 -42.07 0.68
C GLU A 237 -0.71 -41.83 -0.77
N GLN A 238 -2.00 -41.58 -0.98
CA GLN A 238 -2.57 -41.28 -2.30
C GLN A 238 -2.22 -39.89 -2.83
N ALA A 239 -1.85 -38.96 -1.96
CA ALA A 239 -1.41 -37.62 -2.38
C ALA A 239 0.02 -37.67 -2.91
N LEU A 240 0.93 -38.36 -2.20
CA LEU A 240 2.37 -38.31 -2.44
C LEU A 240 2.81 -38.94 -3.76
N ILE A 241 2.15 -40.00 -4.21
CA ILE A 241 2.50 -40.68 -5.47
C ILE A 241 2.43 -39.76 -6.71
N TYR A 242 1.66 -38.67 -6.62
CA TYR A 242 1.52 -37.66 -7.69
C TYR A 242 2.43 -36.43 -7.50
N VAL A 243 3.11 -36.32 -6.36
CA VAL A 243 3.99 -35.18 -6.07
C VAL A 243 5.37 -35.44 -6.70
N PRO A 244 6.00 -34.43 -7.34
CA PRO A 244 7.33 -34.59 -7.94
C PRO A 244 8.40 -35.17 -7.01
N THR A 245 8.29 -34.90 -5.70
CA THR A 245 9.17 -35.45 -4.66
C THR A 245 9.22 -36.99 -4.68
N PHE A 246 8.12 -37.67 -4.99
CA PHE A 246 8.11 -39.14 -5.08
C PHE A 246 9.02 -39.65 -6.20
N GLN A 247 8.94 -39.06 -7.39
CA GLN A 247 9.79 -39.44 -8.54
C GLN A 247 11.27 -39.16 -8.26
N LEU A 248 11.56 -38.04 -7.60
CA LEU A 248 12.91 -37.69 -7.19
C LEU A 248 13.49 -38.73 -6.22
N ARG A 249 12.76 -39.04 -5.15
CA ARG A 249 13.16 -40.02 -4.13
C ARG A 249 13.23 -41.44 -4.68
N TRP A 250 12.33 -41.80 -5.60
CA TRP A 250 12.37 -43.07 -6.33
C TRP A 250 13.73 -43.26 -7.01
N ARG A 251 14.17 -42.27 -7.80
CA ARG A 251 15.47 -42.32 -8.48
C ARG A 251 16.65 -42.39 -7.49
N TRP A 252 16.59 -41.66 -6.38
CA TRP A 252 17.62 -41.72 -5.35
C TRP A 252 17.75 -43.13 -4.77
N ASN A 253 16.62 -43.76 -4.48
CA ASN A 253 16.60 -45.15 -4.01
C ASN A 253 17.13 -46.14 -5.05
N LEU A 254 16.82 -45.95 -6.33
CA LEU A 254 17.40 -46.79 -7.39
C LEU A 254 18.91 -46.64 -7.51
N ASN A 255 19.42 -45.43 -7.36
CA ASN A 255 20.84 -45.11 -7.40
C ASN A 255 21.59 -45.69 -6.19
N THR A 256 21.01 -45.62 -5.00
CA THR A 256 21.59 -46.16 -3.76
C THR A 256 21.47 -47.68 -3.69
N ALA A 257 20.40 -48.25 -4.25
CA ALA A 257 20.22 -49.70 -4.40
C ALA A 257 21.09 -50.32 -5.51
N LEU A 258 21.88 -49.50 -6.23
CA LEU A 258 22.77 -49.92 -7.32
C LEU A 258 22.04 -50.55 -8.52
N ILE A 259 20.73 -50.28 -8.67
CA ILE A 259 19.92 -50.76 -9.79
C ILE A 259 20.11 -49.86 -10.99
N VAL A 260 20.08 -48.54 -10.75
CA VAL A 260 20.48 -47.54 -11.74
C VAL A 260 21.94 -47.19 -11.47
N GLU A 261 22.81 -47.58 -12.39
CA GLU A 261 24.25 -47.31 -12.29
C GLU A 261 24.53 -45.81 -12.54
N ARG A 262 25.22 -45.17 -11.59
CA ARG A 262 25.78 -43.81 -11.68
C ARG A 262 27.04 -43.77 -12.56
N ARG A 263 27.78 -44.87 -12.61
CA ARG A 263 29.01 -45.08 -13.39
C ARG A 263 28.97 -46.44 -14.06
N LYS A 264 29.20 -46.45 -15.37
CA LYS A 264 29.27 -47.66 -16.20
C LYS A 264 30.56 -47.66 -17.02
N ALA A 265 31.30 -48.77 -16.98
CA ALA A 265 32.58 -48.94 -17.68
C ALA A 265 33.59 -47.78 -17.44
N GLY A 266 33.67 -47.28 -16.20
CA GLY A 266 34.59 -46.20 -15.81
C GLY A 266 34.14 -44.78 -16.17
N LYS A 267 32.97 -44.61 -16.80
CA LYS A 267 32.41 -43.29 -17.14
C LYS A 267 31.15 -42.99 -16.32
N ARG A 268 30.92 -41.72 -15.98
CA ARG A 268 29.68 -41.26 -15.32
C ARG A 268 28.51 -41.37 -16.29
N VAL A 269 27.39 -41.91 -15.82
CA VAL A 269 26.14 -41.99 -16.58
C VAL A 269 25.44 -40.63 -16.49
N PRO A 270 25.11 -39.99 -17.63
CA PRO A 270 24.39 -38.72 -17.65
C PRO A 270 23.05 -38.77 -16.87
N PRO A 271 22.66 -37.70 -16.13
CA PRO A 271 21.42 -37.67 -15.36
C PRO A 271 20.16 -37.99 -16.16
N ALA A 272 20.00 -37.50 -17.41
CA ALA A 272 18.89 -37.89 -18.29
C ALA A 272 18.70 -39.40 -18.39
N LEU A 273 19.80 -40.12 -18.64
CA LEU A 273 19.75 -41.56 -18.82
C LEU A 273 19.45 -42.27 -17.50
N GLN A 274 19.83 -41.69 -16.37
CA GLN A 274 19.39 -42.19 -15.06
C GLN A 274 17.89 -41.98 -14.86
N ARG A 275 17.32 -40.82 -15.28
CA ARG A 275 15.87 -40.54 -15.21
C ARG A 275 15.08 -41.50 -16.08
N PHE A 276 15.40 -41.61 -17.37
CA PHE A 276 14.70 -42.53 -18.27
C PHE A 276 14.71 -43.97 -17.74
N ARG A 277 15.86 -44.46 -17.25
CA ARG A 277 15.93 -45.81 -16.66
C ARG A 277 15.12 -45.94 -15.37
N SER A 278 15.01 -44.86 -14.60
CA SER A 278 14.22 -44.84 -13.37
C SER A 278 12.73 -44.85 -13.68
N ASP A 279 12.31 -44.10 -14.70
CA ASP A 279 10.92 -44.01 -15.16
C ASP A 279 10.48 -45.31 -15.86
N ASP A 280 11.36 -45.92 -16.66
CA ASP A 280 11.14 -47.24 -17.26
C ASP A 280 10.92 -48.29 -16.17
N LEU A 281 11.75 -48.26 -15.11
CA LEU A 281 11.61 -49.17 -13.99
C LEU A 281 10.36 -48.87 -13.16
N LEU A 282 10.01 -47.59 -12.97
CA LEU A 282 8.77 -47.20 -12.30
C LEU A 282 7.56 -47.73 -13.07
N THR A 283 7.58 -47.64 -14.39
CA THR A 283 6.52 -48.18 -15.26
C THR A 283 6.44 -49.71 -15.17
N ALA A 284 7.58 -50.40 -15.04
CA ALA A 284 7.60 -51.84 -14.86
C ALA A 284 7.10 -52.30 -13.48
N VAL A 285 7.41 -51.54 -12.41
CA VAL A 285 7.09 -51.90 -11.03
C VAL A 285 5.71 -51.38 -10.60
N PHE A 286 5.33 -50.19 -11.06
CA PHE A 286 4.09 -49.51 -10.73
C PHE A 286 3.39 -48.95 -11.99
N PRO A 287 2.96 -49.82 -12.92
CA PRO A 287 2.40 -49.42 -14.22
C PRO A 287 1.14 -48.56 -14.11
N LYS A 288 0.31 -48.77 -13.07
CA LYS A 288 -0.92 -47.98 -12.85
C LYS A 288 -0.62 -46.49 -12.59
N LEU A 289 0.53 -46.17 -12.00
CA LEU A 289 0.92 -44.79 -11.72
C LEU A 289 1.32 -44.03 -12.98
N THR A 290 2.01 -44.70 -13.91
CA THR A 290 2.49 -44.09 -15.17
C THR A 290 1.52 -44.29 -16.35
N GLY A 291 0.43 -45.04 -16.15
CA GLY A 291 -0.61 -45.30 -17.13
C GLY A 291 -1.48 -44.07 -17.45
N CYS A 292 -2.38 -44.24 -18.44
CA CYS A 292 -3.31 -43.20 -18.83
C CYS A 292 -4.28 -42.88 -17.68
N GLN A 293 -4.34 -41.62 -17.25
CA GLN A 293 -5.20 -41.20 -16.15
C GLN A 293 -6.70 -41.30 -16.49
N GLU A 294 -7.08 -41.39 -17.77
CA GLU A 294 -8.47 -41.54 -18.20
C GLU A 294 -9.04 -42.94 -17.90
N GLU A 295 -8.20 -43.96 -17.73
CA GLU A 295 -8.63 -45.35 -17.57
C GLU A 295 -8.80 -45.75 -16.09
N HIS A 296 -8.22 -44.99 -15.15
CA HIS A 296 -8.18 -45.34 -13.73
C HIS A 296 -9.15 -44.49 -12.92
N VAL A 297 -10.10 -45.15 -12.23
CA VAL A 297 -11.05 -44.51 -11.32
C VAL A 297 -10.81 -45.02 -9.89
N GLY A 298 -10.50 -44.11 -8.96
CA GLY A 298 -10.32 -44.41 -7.54
C GLY A 298 -8.87 -44.44 -7.06
N ASP A 299 -8.65 -44.98 -5.85
CA ASP A 299 -7.32 -45.01 -5.22
C ASP A 299 -6.39 -46.01 -5.92
N HIS A 300 -5.08 -45.70 -5.95
CA HIS A 300 -4.07 -46.62 -6.45
C HIS A 300 -3.74 -47.67 -5.39
N GLU A 301 -3.72 -48.92 -5.82
CA GLU A 301 -3.13 -50.00 -5.03
C GLU A 301 -1.61 -49.93 -5.16
N ILE A 302 -0.93 -49.65 -4.04
CA ILE A 302 0.52 -49.52 -4.03
C ILE A 302 1.14 -50.93 -4.14
N PRO A 303 2.06 -51.17 -5.10
CA PRO A 303 2.72 -52.46 -5.24
C PRO A 303 3.58 -52.82 -4.00
N GLU A 304 3.49 -54.07 -3.56
CA GLU A 304 4.39 -54.67 -2.56
C GLU A 304 5.79 -54.87 -3.14
N HIS A 305 6.53 -53.77 -3.31
CA HIS A 305 7.88 -53.76 -3.86
C HIS A 305 8.83 -53.01 -2.92
N PRO A 306 10.00 -53.58 -2.53
CA PRO A 306 10.90 -52.96 -1.55
C PRO A 306 11.31 -51.52 -1.85
N LEU A 307 11.55 -51.20 -3.13
CA LEU A 307 11.93 -49.84 -3.55
C LEU A 307 10.76 -48.86 -3.47
N VAL A 308 9.54 -49.31 -3.74
CA VAL A 308 8.35 -48.45 -3.64
C VAL A 308 8.11 -48.16 -2.16
N LYS A 309 8.17 -49.19 -1.33
CA LYS A 309 8.08 -49.06 0.13
C LYS A 309 9.13 -48.10 0.70
N GLN A 310 10.41 -48.27 0.35
CA GLN A 310 11.46 -47.35 0.79
C GLN A 310 11.21 -45.91 0.31
N THR A 311 10.78 -45.74 -0.94
CA THR A 311 10.49 -44.41 -1.49
C THR A 311 9.33 -43.73 -0.75
N MET A 312 8.29 -44.48 -0.43
CA MET A 312 7.20 -43.97 0.41
C MET A 312 7.72 -43.61 1.81
N GLU A 313 8.51 -44.48 2.45
CA GLU A 313 9.09 -44.22 3.77
C GLU A 313 9.94 -42.94 3.80
N ASP A 314 10.77 -42.70 2.78
CA ASP A 314 11.56 -41.48 2.65
C ASP A 314 10.66 -40.25 2.44
N CYS A 315 9.61 -40.36 1.64
CA CYS A 315 8.66 -39.26 1.44
C CYS A 315 7.89 -38.92 2.72
N PHE A 316 7.45 -39.92 3.48
CA PHE A 316 6.69 -39.73 4.72
C PHE A 316 7.54 -39.18 5.87
N ASN A 317 8.81 -39.59 5.98
CA ASN A 317 9.63 -39.35 7.17
C ASN A 317 10.85 -38.43 6.94
N GLU A 318 11.44 -38.43 5.75
CA GLU A 318 12.59 -37.55 5.46
C GLU A 318 12.16 -36.25 4.81
N ALA A 319 11.35 -36.33 3.74
CA ALA A 319 10.84 -35.16 3.04
C ALA A 319 9.73 -34.46 3.85
N LEU A 320 8.90 -35.25 4.53
CA LEU A 320 7.84 -34.81 5.42
C LEU A 320 8.10 -35.32 6.85
N ASN A 321 7.25 -34.93 7.79
CA ASN A 321 7.26 -35.50 9.14
C ASN A 321 5.88 -36.00 9.53
N PHE A 322 5.46 -37.11 8.92
CA PHE A 322 4.13 -37.67 9.11
C PHE A 322 3.91 -38.20 10.54
N ASN A 323 4.93 -38.78 11.18
CA ASN A 323 4.79 -39.30 12.53
C ASN A 323 4.43 -38.18 13.53
N GLU A 324 5.05 -37.01 13.41
CA GLU A 324 4.68 -35.86 14.24
C GLU A 324 3.30 -35.29 13.87
N LEU A 325 2.92 -35.28 12.58
CA LEU A 325 1.55 -34.93 12.20
C LEU A 325 0.51 -35.83 12.87
N VAL A 326 0.73 -37.15 12.90
CA VAL A 326 -0.17 -38.09 13.57
C VAL A 326 -0.28 -37.77 15.07
N LYS A 327 0.85 -37.54 15.75
CA LYS A 327 0.85 -37.15 17.17
C LYS A 327 0.08 -35.85 17.41
N ILE A 328 0.22 -34.85 16.53
CA ILE A 328 -0.55 -33.60 16.61
C ILE A 328 -2.04 -33.89 16.49
N LEU A 329 -2.46 -34.69 15.51
CA LEU A 329 -3.87 -35.06 15.34
C LEU A 329 -4.41 -35.87 16.53
N GLU A 330 -3.61 -36.73 17.15
CA GLU A 330 -3.99 -37.44 18.39
C GLU A 330 -4.17 -36.47 19.58
N ARG A 331 -3.34 -35.43 19.68
CA ARG A 331 -3.47 -34.38 20.69
C ARG A 331 -4.73 -33.54 20.47
N VAL A 332 -5.14 -33.34 19.21
CA VAL A 332 -6.43 -32.72 18.86
C VAL A 332 -7.59 -33.61 19.32
N GLU A 333 -7.57 -34.92 19.04
CA GLU A 333 -8.62 -35.85 19.48
C GLU A 333 -8.73 -35.93 21.01
N LYS A 334 -7.61 -35.78 21.74
CA LYS A 334 -7.58 -35.69 23.20
C LYS A 334 -8.04 -34.34 23.77
N GLY A 335 -8.24 -33.33 22.92
CA GLY A 335 -8.61 -31.98 23.32
C GLY A 335 -7.46 -31.14 23.90
N GLU A 336 -6.21 -31.55 23.73
CA GLU A 336 -5.03 -30.78 24.15
C GLU A 336 -4.76 -29.60 23.20
N ILE A 337 -5.05 -29.78 21.91
CA ILE A 337 -4.96 -28.74 20.88
C ILE A 337 -6.38 -28.35 20.47
N THR A 338 -6.68 -27.06 20.50
CA THR A 338 -7.99 -26.52 20.12
C THR A 338 -7.97 -26.02 18.68
N PHE A 339 -8.99 -26.39 17.89
CA PHE A 339 -9.24 -25.78 16.59
C PHE A 339 -10.23 -24.61 16.74
N VAL A 340 -9.91 -23.49 16.10
CA VAL A 340 -10.75 -22.29 16.14
C VAL A 340 -11.08 -21.85 14.73
N ALA A 341 -12.38 -21.72 14.43
CA ALA A 341 -12.87 -21.14 13.18
C ALA A 341 -12.92 -19.61 13.27
N LYS A 342 -12.44 -18.92 12.24
CA LYS A 342 -12.50 -17.45 12.12
C LYS A 342 -12.89 -17.03 10.72
N GLU A 343 -13.87 -16.15 10.62
CA GLU A 343 -14.23 -15.49 9.36
C GLU A 343 -13.86 -14.00 9.39
N THR A 344 -13.12 -13.57 8.37
CA THR A 344 -12.62 -12.21 8.23
C THR A 344 -12.98 -11.65 6.85
N ARG A 345 -13.14 -10.33 6.75
CA ARG A 345 -13.41 -9.64 5.47
C ARG A 345 -12.16 -9.63 4.58
N GLU A 346 -11.01 -9.46 5.19
CA GLU A 346 -9.69 -9.41 4.57
C GLU A 346 -8.75 -10.31 5.37
N PRO A 347 -7.65 -10.80 4.78
CA PRO A 347 -6.66 -11.59 5.49
C PRO A 347 -6.11 -10.89 6.75
N SER A 348 -5.97 -11.65 7.83
CA SER A 348 -5.21 -11.25 9.01
C SER A 348 -3.72 -11.06 8.67
N PRO A 349 -2.97 -10.28 9.47
CA PRO A 349 -1.53 -10.06 9.25
C PRO A 349 -0.71 -11.34 9.01
N PHE A 350 -0.99 -12.41 9.75
CA PHE A 350 -0.27 -13.69 9.63
C PHE A 350 -0.53 -14.41 8.30
N CYS A 351 -1.61 -14.09 7.58
CA CYS A 351 -1.87 -14.65 6.26
C CYS A 351 -0.94 -14.08 5.18
N TYR A 352 -0.29 -12.93 5.41
CA TYR A 352 0.35 -12.17 4.33
C TYR A 352 1.55 -12.89 3.73
N GLU A 353 2.32 -13.62 4.54
CA GLU A 353 3.44 -14.43 4.07
C GLU A 353 2.95 -15.56 3.16
N LEU A 354 1.96 -16.33 3.63
CA LEU A 354 1.36 -17.44 2.89
C LEU A 354 0.70 -17.00 1.56
N LEU A 355 0.02 -15.84 1.54
CA LEU A 355 -0.60 -15.29 0.32
C LEU A 355 0.44 -14.85 -0.72
N ASN A 356 1.56 -14.32 -0.25
CA ASN A 356 2.67 -13.86 -1.10
C ASN A 356 3.77 -14.90 -1.24
N ALA A 357 3.48 -16.16 -0.87
CA ALA A 357 4.48 -17.20 -0.85
C ALA A 357 5.11 -17.40 -2.24
N ASN A 358 6.37 -17.78 -2.19
CA ASN A 358 7.15 -18.08 -3.38
C ASN A 358 6.71 -19.43 -3.99
N PRO A 359 6.99 -19.66 -5.28
CA PRO A 359 6.52 -20.86 -6.00
C PRO A 359 6.85 -22.20 -5.35
N TYR A 360 7.91 -22.27 -4.55
CA TYR A 360 8.30 -23.51 -3.88
C TYR A 360 7.42 -23.94 -2.70
N ALA A 361 6.66 -22.99 -2.15
CA ALA A 361 5.68 -23.29 -1.11
C ALA A 361 4.43 -23.97 -1.69
N PHE A 362 4.33 -24.02 -3.02
CA PHE A 362 3.18 -24.58 -3.72
C PHE A 362 3.16 -26.10 -3.56
N LEU A 363 1.97 -26.63 -3.26
CA LEU A 363 1.75 -28.07 -3.18
C LEU A 363 1.28 -28.62 -4.54
N ASP A 364 0.79 -27.76 -5.42
CA ASP A 364 0.31 -28.03 -6.79
C ASP A 364 1.23 -27.41 -7.86
N GLY A 365 1.07 -27.84 -9.12
CA GLY A 365 1.96 -27.50 -10.24
C GLY A 365 1.68 -26.19 -10.99
N GLY A 366 0.82 -25.29 -10.48
CA GLY A 366 0.36 -24.08 -11.20
C GLY A 366 1.20 -22.82 -10.99
N GLU A 367 1.27 -21.95 -12.03
CA GLU A 367 2.04 -20.71 -12.05
C GLU A 367 1.62 -19.70 -10.96
N ALA A 368 2.60 -18.94 -10.46
CA ALA A 368 2.36 -17.98 -9.39
C ALA A 368 1.42 -16.83 -9.79
N ILE A 369 1.42 -16.41 -11.07
CA ILE A 369 0.56 -15.33 -11.57
C ILE A 369 -0.92 -15.75 -11.68
N ASP A 370 -1.16 -17.05 -11.86
CA ASP A 370 -2.50 -17.63 -12.03
C ASP A 370 -3.15 -17.99 -10.68
N ARG A 371 -2.50 -17.68 -9.55
CA ARG A 371 -3.02 -17.97 -8.21
C ARG A 371 -4.02 -16.92 -7.76
N ARG A 372 -5.21 -17.39 -7.40
CA ARG A 372 -6.24 -16.54 -6.77
C ARG A 372 -5.78 -15.96 -5.44
N ALA A 373 -4.96 -16.69 -4.69
CA ALA A 373 -4.36 -16.21 -3.44
C ALA A 373 -3.54 -14.93 -3.63
N ARG A 374 -2.82 -14.76 -4.76
CA ARG A 374 -2.04 -13.54 -5.05
C ARG A 374 -2.90 -12.35 -5.49
N ALA A 375 -4.12 -12.62 -5.96
CA ALA A 375 -5.08 -11.57 -6.29
C ALA A 375 -5.75 -10.98 -5.04
N VAL A 376 -5.53 -11.56 -3.86
CA VAL A 376 -6.05 -11.02 -2.60
C VAL A 376 -5.25 -9.75 -2.23
N GLY A 377 -5.92 -8.61 -2.24
CA GLY A 377 -5.33 -7.36 -1.79
C GLY A 377 -4.95 -7.41 -0.31
N THR A 378 -3.67 -7.17 0.00
CA THR A 378 -3.16 -7.00 1.37
C THR A 378 -3.07 -5.51 1.75
N ARG A 379 -3.18 -5.20 3.04
CA ARG A 379 -2.95 -3.83 3.51
C ARG A 379 -1.46 -3.52 3.52
N ARG A 380 -1.11 -2.27 3.20
CA ARG A 380 0.27 -1.78 3.28
C ARG A 380 0.71 -1.42 4.70
N SER A 381 -0.23 -1.17 5.61
CA SER A 381 0.02 -0.87 7.02
C SER A 381 -0.62 -1.96 7.89
N VAL A 382 0.12 -2.39 8.92
CA VAL A 382 -0.24 -3.47 9.85
C VAL A 382 -0.35 -2.90 11.27
N THR A 383 -0.99 -1.74 11.40
CA THR A 383 -1.23 -1.10 12.71
C THR A 383 -2.51 -1.63 13.34
N VAL A 384 -2.55 -1.71 14.68
CA VAL A 384 -3.74 -2.17 15.42
C VAL A 384 -5.02 -1.43 15.01
N GLU A 385 -4.99 -0.09 14.89
CA GLU A 385 -6.17 0.68 14.50
C GLU A 385 -6.66 0.27 13.11
N SER A 386 -5.74 0.07 12.17
CA SER A 386 -6.12 -0.31 10.80
C SER A 386 -6.79 -1.69 10.75
N VAL A 387 -6.40 -2.63 11.60
CA VAL A 387 -6.82 -4.04 11.51
C VAL A 387 -7.99 -4.38 12.45
N SER A 388 -8.31 -3.51 13.42
CA SER A 388 -9.40 -3.74 14.39
C SER A 388 -10.81 -3.90 13.79
N ASP A 389 -11.03 -3.42 12.56
CA ASP A 389 -12.31 -3.45 11.84
C ASP A 389 -12.45 -4.62 10.85
N LEU A 390 -11.57 -5.62 10.90
CA LEU A 390 -11.51 -6.65 9.85
C LEU A 390 -12.77 -7.52 9.70
N SER A 391 -13.65 -7.60 10.70
CA SER A 391 -14.94 -8.30 10.58
C SER A 391 -16.10 -7.36 10.22
N ARG A 392 -15.88 -6.03 10.17
CA ARG A 392 -16.95 -5.02 10.06
C ARG A 392 -17.27 -4.68 8.61
N LEU A 393 -18.57 -4.54 8.32
CA LEU A 393 -19.09 -4.03 7.04
C LEU A 393 -19.41 -2.54 7.16
N ASP A 394 -19.26 -1.79 6.06
CA ASP A 394 -19.71 -0.39 6.01
C ASP A 394 -21.26 -0.34 5.98
N PRO A 395 -21.92 0.33 6.95
CA PRO A 395 -23.38 0.46 6.97
C PRO A 395 -23.95 1.02 5.66
N LEU A 396 -23.27 1.97 5.01
CA LEU A 396 -23.72 2.54 3.73
C LEU A 396 -23.62 1.53 2.59
N ALA A 397 -22.62 0.63 2.65
CA ALA A 397 -22.51 -0.46 1.68
C ALA A 397 -23.61 -1.50 1.88
N ILE A 398 -24.02 -1.78 3.13
CA ILE A 398 -25.16 -2.65 3.43
C ILE A 398 -26.43 -2.04 2.83
N GLU A 399 -26.75 -0.80 3.18
CA GLU A 399 -27.97 -0.10 2.71
C GLU A 399 -28.05 -0.09 1.18
N ARG A 400 -26.96 0.28 0.51
CA ARG A 400 -26.91 0.32 -0.95
C ARG A 400 -27.14 -1.05 -1.59
N VAL A 401 -26.55 -2.12 -1.06
CA VAL A 401 -26.75 -3.46 -1.62
C VAL A 401 -28.19 -3.93 -1.39
N LEU A 402 -28.81 -3.58 -0.28
CA LEU A 402 -30.21 -3.91 -0.01
C LEU A 402 -31.17 -3.13 -0.90
N GLU A 403 -30.90 -1.84 -1.16
CA GLU A 403 -31.65 -1.05 -2.14
C GLU A 403 -31.52 -1.66 -3.55
N GLU A 404 -30.30 -2.00 -3.98
CA GLU A 404 -30.05 -2.62 -5.29
C GLU A 404 -30.57 -4.08 -5.40
N ALA A 405 -30.72 -4.78 -4.28
CA ALA A 405 -31.27 -6.15 -4.24
C ALA A 405 -32.80 -6.15 -4.14
N SER A 406 -33.40 -5.07 -3.64
CA SER A 406 -34.85 -4.94 -3.53
C SER A 406 -35.49 -4.97 -4.93
N PRO A 407 -36.60 -5.69 -5.10
CA PRO A 407 -37.27 -5.80 -6.38
C PRO A 407 -37.85 -4.43 -6.79
N VAL A 408 -37.66 -4.05 -8.06
CA VAL A 408 -38.36 -2.92 -8.65
C VAL A 408 -39.64 -3.44 -9.29
N VAL A 409 -40.74 -3.39 -8.55
CA VAL A 409 -42.06 -3.88 -9.00
C VAL A 409 -42.82 -2.75 -9.70
N ARG A 410 -43.14 -2.93 -10.99
CA ARG A 410 -43.82 -1.94 -11.83
C ARG A 410 -45.23 -2.37 -12.21
N ASP A 411 -45.51 -3.66 -12.23
CA ASP A 411 -46.82 -4.23 -12.54
C ASP A 411 -47.15 -5.45 -11.65
N ALA A 412 -48.37 -5.96 -11.79
CA ALA A 412 -48.86 -7.09 -11.02
C ALA A 412 -48.13 -8.41 -11.33
N ASP A 413 -47.57 -8.57 -12.54
CA ASP A 413 -46.83 -9.79 -12.89
C ASP A 413 -45.45 -9.80 -12.24
N GLU A 414 -44.73 -8.67 -12.25
CA GLU A 414 -43.46 -8.50 -11.53
C GLU A 414 -43.65 -8.69 -10.01
N LEU A 415 -44.79 -8.25 -9.45
CA LEU A 415 -45.12 -8.51 -8.05
C LEU A 415 -45.33 -9.99 -7.76
N HIS A 416 -46.02 -10.71 -8.67
CA HIS A 416 -46.23 -12.15 -8.55
C HIS A 416 -44.91 -12.92 -8.62
N ASP A 417 -44.01 -12.54 -9.52
CA ASP A 417 -42.65 -13.11 -9.61
C ASP A 417 -41.86 -12.90 -8.32
N TYR A 418 -41.95 -11.71 -7.72
CA TYR A 418 -41.35 -11.45 -6.41
C TYR A 418 -41.93 -12.35 -5.32
N LEU A 419 -43.25 -12.53 -5.28
CA LEU A 419 -43.93 -13.41 -4.33
C LEU A 419 -43.55 -14.88 -4.51
N LEU A 420 -43.31 -15.34 -5.75
CA LEU A 420 -42.85 -16.72 -6.01
C LEU A 420 -41.48 -17.00 -5.39
N THR A 421 -40.62 -15.99 -5.32
CA THR A 421 -39.30 -16.07 -4.67
C THR A 421 -39.43 -15.88 -3.15
N ARG A 422 -40.15 -14.85 -2.69
CA ARG A 422 -40.27 -14.50 -1.26
C ARG A 422 -41.12 -15.51 -0.47
N ILE A 423 -42.06 -16.19 -1.14
CA ILE A 423 -43.04 -17.17 -0.63
C ILE A 423 -44.03 -16.59 0.39
N LEU A 424 -43.54 -16.05 1.51
CA LEU A 424 -44.34 -15.37 2.52
C LEU A 424 -43.99 -13.89 2.58
N LEU A 425 -44.94 -13.03 2.22
CA LEU A 425 -44.80 -11.58 2.35
C LEU A 425 -45.69 -11.06 3.50
N PRO A 426 -45.13 -10.44 4.56
CA PRO A 426 -45.94 -9.85 5.62
C PRO A 426 -46.90 -8.79 5.07
N LYS A 427 -48.14 -8.76 5.58
CA LYS A 427 -49.15 -7.77 5.12
C LYS A 427 -48.68 -6.32 5.26
N SER A 428 -47.83 -6.02 6.24
CA SER A 428 -47.22 -4.70 6.42
C SER A 428 -46.34 -4.29 5.23
N GLU A 429 -45.58 -5.21 4.65
CA GLU A 429 -44.74 -4.95 3.46
C GLU A 429 -45.59 -4.85 2.20
N GLY A 430 -46.68 -5.63 2.11
CA GLY A 430 -47.64 -5.57 1.01
C GLY A 430 -48.36 -4.22 0.84
N GLN A 431 -48.33 -3.34 1.85
CA GLN A 431 -48.92 -1.98 1.77
C GLN A 431 -48.25 -1.10 0.71
N ALA A 432 -47.06 -1.47 0.23
CA ALA A 432 -46.40 -0.78 -0.87
C ALA A 432 -47.14 -0.95 -2.22
N TRP A 433 -47.91 -2.03 -2.40
CA TRP A 433 -48.58 -2.38 -3.67
C TRP A 433 -50.04 -2.82 -3.51
N PRO A 434 -50.92 -2.00 -2.91
CA PRO A 434 -52.28 -2.41 -2.56
C PRO A 434 -53.13 -2.77 -3.79
N ASP A 435 -53.07 -1.97 -4.85
CA ASP A 435 -53.87 -2.16 -6.06
C ASP A 435 -53.45 -3.43 -6.83
N MET A 436 -52.13 -3.70 -6.89
CA MET A 436 -51.59 -4.88 -7.57
C MET A 436 -51.90 -6.18 -6.81
N LEU A 437 -51.82 -6.15 -5.47
CA LEU A 437 -52.21 -7.30 -4.64
C LEU A 437 -53.70 -7.60 -4.77
N GLN A 438 -54.55 -6.57 -4.79
CA GLN A 438 -55.99 -6.76 -5.00
C GLN A 438 -56.25 -7.41 -6.37
N GLN A 439 -55.60 -6.92 -7.43
CA GLN A 439 -55.72 -7.51 -8.76
C GLN A 439 -55.29 -8.99 -8.79
N LEU A 440 -54.20 -9.36 -8.11
CA LEU A 440 -53.72 -10.74 -8.04
C LEU A 440 -54.66 -11.64 -7.21
N GLN A 441 -55.28 -11.10 -6.16
CA GLN A 441 -56.30 -11.82 -5.38
C GLN A 441 -57.58 -12.05 -6.19
N GLU A 442 -58.05 -11.06 -6.96
CA GLU A 442 -59.19 -11.21 -7.88
C GLU A 442 -58.92 -12.24 -8.98
N GLN A 443 -57.66 -12.37 -9.40
CA GLN A 443 -57.21 -13.39 -10.35
C GLN A 443 -56.96 -14.77 -9.71
N HIS A 444 -57.18 -14.92 -8.39
CA HIS A 444 -56.88 -16.13 -7.62
C HIS A 444 -55.41 -16.60 -7.71
N ARG A 445 -54.48 -15.68 -7.98
CA ARG A 445 -53.03 -15.96 -8.05
C ARG A 445 -52.33 -15.82 -6.71
N VAL A 446 -52.90 -15.00 -5.81
CA VAL A 446 -52.38 -14.75 -4.47
C VAL A 446 -53.51 -14.87 -3.45
N THR A 447 -53.22 -15.35 -2.26
CA THR A 447 -54.15 -15.36 -1.13
C THR A 447 -53.49 -14.80 0.12
N LEU A 448 -54.30 -14.27 1.04
CA LEU A 448 -53.87 -13.88 2.37
C LEU A 448 -54.11 -15.05 3.32
N ILE A 449 -53.07 -15.48 4.02
CA ILE A 449 -53.14 -16.47 5.09
C ILE A 449 -52.86 -15.81 6.44
N THR A 450 -53.52 -16.27 7.50
CA THR A 450 -53.26 -15.80 8.87
C THR A 450 -52.69 -16.92 9.71
N VAL A 451 -51.48 -16.70 10.24
CA VAL A 451 -50.77 -17.66 11.10
C VAL A 451 -50.53 -17.00 12.45
N GLU A 452 -51.08 -17.54 13.55
CA GLU A 452 -50.88 -17.00 14.91
C GLU A 452 -51.10 -15.48 15.01
N ASN A 453 -52.20 -14.98 14.43
CA ASN A 453 -52.53 -13.54 14.29
C ASN A 453 -51.58 -12.71 13.39
N ARG A 454 -50.80 -13.34 12.53
CA ARG A 454 -49.89 -12.68 11.58
C ARG A 454 -50.35 -12.94 10.15
N PRO A 455 -50.80 -11.89 9.44
CA PRO A 455 -51.25 -12.03 8.06
C PRO A 455 -50.08 -11.99 7.06
N PHE A 456 -50.01 -12.98 6.16
CA PHE A 456 -49.03 -13.09 5.08
C PHE A 456 -49.71 -13.28 3.73
N TYR A 457 -49.18 -12.66 2.67
CA TYR A 457 -49.54 -12.97 1.30
C TYR A 457 -48.68 -14.13 0.79
N ILE A 458 -49.31 -15.09 0.11
CA ILE A 458 -48.67 -16.26 -0.50
C ILE A 458 -49.22 -16.49 -1.93
N PRO A 459 -48.37 -16.78 -2.92
CA PRO A 459 -48.84 -17.11 -4.26
C PRO A 459 -49.38 -18.54 -4.30
N ALA A 460 -50.41 -18.77 -5.14
CA ALA A 460 -51.11 -20.05 -5.23
C ALA A 460 -50.18 -21.23 -5.55
N GLU A 461 -49.13 -21.00 -6.34
CA GLU A 461 -48.10 -21.98 -6.72
C GLU A 461 -47.28 -22.50 -5.53
N LYS A 462 -47.13 -21.68 -4.48
CA LYS A 462 -46.34 -21.99 -3.28
C LYS A 462 -47.21 -22.35 -2.08
N LEU A 463 -48.53 -22.35 -2.22
CA LEU A 463 -49.50 -22.62 -1.15
C LEU A 463 -49.26 -23.95 -0.42
N LEU A 464 -48.87 -25.01 -1.15
CA LEU A 464 -48.60 -26.33 -0.58
C LEU A 464 -47.48 -26.31 0.46
N ILE A 465 -46.52 -25.36 0.35
CA ILE A 465 -45.43 -25.20 1.33
C ILE A 465 -45.99 -24.73 2.68
N ALA A 466 -46.90 -23.76 2.66
CA ALA A 466 -47.56 -23.28 3.88
C ALA A 466 -48.51 -24.33 4.48
N GLN A 467 -49.24 -25.09 3.66
CA GLN A 467 -50.14 -26.16 4.14
C GLN A 467 -49.39 -27.29 4.86
N VAL A 468 -48.16 -27.60 4.45
CA VAL A 468 -47.31 -28.57 5.17
C VAL A 468 -46.91 -28.07 6.56
N LEU A 469 -46.70 -26.76 6.72
CA LEU A 469 -46.36 -26.14 8.00
C LEU A 469 -47.59 -25.94 8.90
N TRP A 470 -48.71 -25.55 8.29
CA TRP A 470 -49.97 -25.21 8.96
C TRP A 470 -51.14 -25.90 8.22
N PRO A 471 -51.53 -27.11 8.65
CA PRO A 471 -52.60 -27.87 7.99
C PRO A 471 -53.97 -27.19 8.04
N GLU A 472 -54.23 -26.39 9.07
CA GLU A 472 -55.49 -25.67 9.31
C GLU A 472 -55.29 -24.15 9.07
N LEU A 473 -54.96 -23.77 7.82
CA LEU A 473 -54.79 -22.36 7.45
C LEU A 473 -56.08 -21.74 6.89
N GLU A 474 -56.41 -20.55 7.37
CA GLU A 474 -57.51 -19.73 6.82
C GLU A 474 -56.99 -18.91 5.64
N MET A 475 -57.72 -18.91 4.52
CA MET A 475 -57.34 -18.26 3.26
C MET A 475 -58.37 -17.22 2.84
N GLU A 476 -57.91 -16.04 2.47
CA GLU A 476 -58.76 -14.95 1.98
C GLU A 476 -58.13 -14.28 0.73
N PRO A 477 -58.68 -14.48 -0.49
CA PRO A 477 -59.76 -15.39 -0.89
C PRO A 477 -59.29 -16.85 -0.95
N GLU A 478 -60.23 -17.79 -0.99
CA GLU A 478 -59.93 -19.21 -1.15
C GLU A 478 -59.34 -19.49 -2.55
N VAL A 479 -58.18 -20.15 -2.60
CA VAL A 479 -57.44 -20.47 -3.83
C VAL A 479 -56.91 -21.90 -3.78
N SER A 480 -56.80 -22.55 -4.93
CA SER A 480 -56.23 -23.90 -5.05
C SER A 480 -54.82 -23.86 -5.65
N ALA A 481 -53.91 -24.66 -5.11
CA ALA A 481 -52.59 -24.84 -5.72
C ALA A 481 -52.72 -25.47 -7.13
N PRO A 482 -51.88 -25.06 -8.11
CA PRO A 482 -51.89 -25.67 -9.45
C PRO A 482 -51.52 -27.16 -9.42
N GLU A 483 -52.05 -27.96 -10.36
CA GLU A 483 -51.81 -29.41 -10.43
C GLU A 483 -50.31 -29.83 -10.50
N ARG A 484 -49.44 -28.92 -10.96
CA ARG A 484 -47.99 -29.17 -11.05
C ARG A 484 -47.23 -28.94 -9.75
N ALA A 485 -47.84 -28.24 -8.78
CA ALA A 485 -47.21 -27.97 -7.49
C ALA A 485 -47.09 -29.26 -6.69
N LYS A 486 -45.93 -29.50 -6.08
CA LYS A 486 -45.68 -30.66 -5.23
C LYS A 486 -45.47 -30.20 -3.79
N PRO A 487 -46.06 -30.86 -2.79
CA PRO A 487 -45.80 -30.54 -1.40
C PRO A 487 -44.35 -30.92 -1.04
N PRO A 488 -43.69 -30.14 -0.17
CA PRO A 488 -42.42 -30.55 0.45
C PRO A 488 -42.55 -31.89 1.18
N ALA A 489 -41.46 -32.67 1.24
CA ALA A 489 -41.49 -33.99 1.86
C ALA A 489 -41.57 -33.92 3.40
N ALA A 490 -40.99 -32.87 4.00
CA ALA A 490 -41.03 -32.63 5.42
C ALA A 490 -41.27 -31.15 5.77
N THR A 491 -41.67 -30.89 7.01
CA THR A 491 -41.81 -29.52 7.53
C THR A 491 -40.48 -28.75 7.59
N THR A 492 -39.36 -29.45 7.68
CA THR A 492 -38.01 -28.84 7.59
C THR A 492 -37.76 -28.28 6.19
N ASP A 493 -38.08 -29.05 5.15
CA ASP A 493 -37.86 -28.65 3.76
C ASP A 493 -38.69 -27.42 3.39
N ALA A 494 -39.92 -27.35 3.91
CA ALA A 494 -40.80 -26.19 3.75
C ALA A 494 -40.21 -24.91 4.39
N ARG A 495 -39.64 -25.02 5.60
CA ARG A 495 -38.96 -23.87 6.25
C ARG A 495 -37.72 -23.44 5.47
N VAL A 496 -36.93 -24.39 4.95
CA VAL A 496 -35.73 -24.11 4.15
C VAL A 496 -36.10 -23.35 2.88
N GLU A 497 -37.16 -23.75 2.15
CA GLU A 497 -37.60 -23.01 0.96
C GLU A 497 -38.03 -21.57 1.28
N ILE A 498 -38.82 -21.36 2.34
CA ILE A 498 -39.26 -20.02 2.77
C ILE A 498 -38.06 -19.15 3.14
N LEU A 499 -37.16 -19.67 3.99
CA LEU A 499 -36.02 -18.91 4.48
C LEU A 499 -35.02 -18.60 3.35
N ARG A 500 -34.86 -19.52 2.37
CA ARG A 500 -34.06 -19.29 1.16
C ARG A 500 -34.54 -18.04 0.41
N GLY A 501 -35.85 -17.97 0.14
CA GLY A 501 -36.48 -16.84 -0.51
C GLY A 501 -36.35 -15.53 0.26
N TRP A 502 -36.39 -15.62 1.60
CA TRP A 502 -36.22 -14.46 2.46
C TRP A 502 -34.80 -13.87 2.39
N MET A 503 -33.79 -14.74 2.42
CA MET A 503 -32.39 -14.32 2.43
C MET A 503 -31.94 -13.64 1.13
N GLU A 504 -32.64 -13.79 0.02
CA GLU A 504 -32.30 -13.12 -1.25
C GLU A 504 -32.38 -11.60 -1.20
N TYR A 505 -33.14 -11.05 -0.25
CA TYR A 505 -33.46 -9.62 -0.13
C TYR A 505 -33.06 -9.03 1.23
N LEU A 506 -32.54 -9.85 2.14
CA LEU A 506 -32.15 -9.42 3.48
C LEU A 506 -30.63 -9.28 3.60
N GLY A 507 -30.23 -8.33 4.44
CA GLY A 507 -28.82 -8.14 4.82
C GLY A 507 -28.41 -9.12 5.91
N PRO A 508 -27.35 -8.79 6.67
CA PRO A 508 -27.05 -9.49 7.91
C PRO A 508 -28.26 -9.47 8.86
N VAL A 509 -28.72 -10.63 9.30
CA VAL A 509 -29.85 -10.82 10.22
C VAL A 509 -29.53 -11.84 11.29
N THR A 510 -30.17 -11.75 12.45
CA THR A 510 -30.03 -12.73 13.55
C THR A 510 -31.17 -13.75 13.52
N THR A 511 -30.94 -14.93 14.11
CA THR A 511 -32.00 -15.95 14.28
C THR A 511 -33.25 -15.38 14.95
N LYS A 512 -33.07 -14.53 15.97
CA LYS A 512 -34.16 -13.92 16.72
C LYS A 512 -35.01 -12.96 15.88
N GLU A 513 -34.38 -12.15 15.03
CA GLU A 513 -35.09 -11.22 14.12
C GLU A 513 -36.01 -12.00 13.17
N ILE A 514 -35.51 -13.07 12.55
CA ILE A 514 -36.27 -13.89 11.61
C ILE A 514 -37.35 -14.73 12.31
N ALA A 515 -37.03 -15.36 13.43
CA ALA A 515 -38.00 -16.11 14.23
C ALA A 515 -39.19 -15.22 14.62
N ALA A 516 -38.91 -13.98 15.03
CA ALA A 516 -39.92 -12.99 15.37
C ALA A 516 -40.76 -12.55 14.17
N GLN A 517 -40.22 -12.50 12.96
CA GLN A 517 -40.96 -12.12 11.75
C GLN A 517 -41.82 -13.28 11.21
N LEU A 518 -41.27 -14.49 11.13
CA LEU A 518 -41.94 -15.66 10.55
C LEU A 518 -42.86 -16.43 11.52
N GLY A 519 -42.77 -16.17 12.83
CA GLY A 519 -43.57 -16.88 13.83
C GLY A 519 -43.04 -18.28 14.13
N TRP A 520 -41.73 -18.45 14.02
CA TRP A 520 -41.05 -19.71 14.32
C TRP A 520 -40.37 -19.63 15.68
N THR A 521 -40.05 -20.79 16.26
CA THR A 521 -39.17 -20.82 17.43
C THR A 521 -37.72 -20.55 17.01
N GLU A 522 -36.88 -20.04 17.91
CA GLU A 522 -35.45 -19.83 17.63
C GLU A 522 -34.78 -21.15 17.23
N SER A 523 -35.10 -22.26 17.91
CA SER A 523 -34.56 -23.59 17.59
C SER A 523 -34.96 -24.09 16.18
N GLN A 524 -36.18 -23.82 15.71
CA GLN A 524 -36.59 -24.16 14.34
C GLN A 524 -35.85 -23.30 13.31
N THR A 525 -35.65 -22.02 13.63
CA THR A 525 -34.99 -21.06 12.75
C THR A 525 -33.50 -21.36 12.62
N ASP A 526 -32.82 -21.65 13.74
CA ASP A 526 -31.42 -22.08 13.76
C ASP A 526 -31.21 -23.35 12.94
N ALA A 527 -32.02 -24.40 13.15
CA ALA A 527 -31.92 -25.63 12.37
C ALA A 527 -32.12 -25.40 10.86
N THR A 528 -32.94 -24.43 10.49
CA THR A 528 -33.17 -24.07 9.08
C THR A 528 -31.98 -23.29 8.50
N PHE A 529 -31.39 -22.38 9.27
CA PHE A 529 -30.16 -21.68 8.88
C PHE A 529 -28.97 -22.64 8.73
N GLU A 530 -28.81 -23.60 9.64
CA GLU A 530 -27.78 -24.64 9.55
C GLU A 530 -27.95 -25.49 8.29
N ALA A 531 -29.19 -25.81 7.91
CA ALA A 531 -29.47 -26.51 6.65
C ALA A 531 -29.09 -25.66 5.41
N LEU A 532 -29.46 -24.38 5.40
CA LEU A 532 -29.10 -23.45 4.31
C LEU A 532 -27.60 -23.17 4.23
N GLU A 533 -26.90 -23.17 5.37
CA GLU A 533 -25.44 -23.06 5.44
C GLU A 533 -24.78 -24.31 4.85
N GLY A 534 -25.33 -25.49 5.13
CA GLY A 534 -24.91 -26.77 4.53
C GLY A 534 -25.13 -26.83 3.00
N GLU A 535 -26.18 -26.18 2.48
CA GLU A 535 -26.39 -25.98 1.04
C GLU A 535 -25.48 -24.90 0.44
N GLY A 536 -24.86 -24.08 1.28
CA GLY A 536 -23.90 -23.05 0.87
C GLY A 536 -24.50 -21.70 0.47
N LEU A 537 -25.76 -21.43 0.81
CA LEU A 537 -26.48 -20.21 0.40
C LEU A 537 -26.23 -19.03 1.35
N VAL A 538 -26.14 -19.32 2.64
CA VAL A 538 -25.91 -18.34 3.72
C VAL A 538 -24.56 -18.57 4.40
N LEU A 539 -24.02 -17.51 4.99
CA LEU A 539 -22.80 -17.53 5.80
C LEU A 539 -23.10 -16.97 7.19
N ARG A 540 -22.48 -17.58 8.20
CA ARG A 540 -22.60 -17.24 9.62
C ARG A 540 -21.41 -16.38 10.08
N GLY A 541 -21.67 -15.22 10.66
CA GLY A 541 -20.62 -14.31 11.11
C GLY A 541 -21.10 -13.19 12.04
N LYS A 542 -20.29 -12.15 12.17
CA LYS A 542 -20.66 -10.89 12.85
C LYS A 542 -20.36 -9.74 11.91
N PHE A 543 -21.38 -9.08 11.42
CA PHE A 543 -21.29 -8.15 10.29
C PHE A 543 -21.70 -6.72 10.68
N ARG A 544 -22.69 -6.54 11.56
CA ARG A 544 -23.20 -5.24 12.04
C ARG A 544 -22.61 -4.83 13.41
N GLU A 545 -22.61 -3.53 13.69
CA GLU A 545 -22.23 -2.96 14.98
C GLU A 545 -23.36 -3.17 16.00
N SER A 546 -23.09 -3.83 17.13
CA SER A 546 -24.01 -3.77 18.27
C SER A 546 -23.90 -2.38 18.87
N SER A 547 -24.95 -1.57 18.72
CA SER A 547 -25.06 -0.23 19.25
C SER A 547 -25.15 -0.24 20.78
N GLN A 548 -24.03 -0.51 21.43
CA GLN A 548 -23.73 -0.11 22.81
C GLN A 548 -22.27 0.37 22.85
N SER A 549 -22.08 1.62 22.49
CA SER A 549 -20.87 2.38 22.77
C SER A 549 -20.58 2.33 24.27
N PHE A 550 -19.43 1.79 24.66
CA PHE A 550 -18.90 1.92 26.00
C PHE A 550 -18.61 3.40 26.28
N SER A 551 -19.33 3.97 27.24
CA SER A 551 -18.83 5.10 28.01
C SER A 551 -17.66 4.59 28.87
N GLU A 552 -16.49 5.21 28.74
CA GLU A 552 -15.22 4.85 29.40
C GLU A 552 -15.20 4.99 30.95
N GLU A 553 -16.35 5.04 31.62
CA GLU A 553 -16.42 5.13 33.08
C GLU A 553 -17.34 4.03 33.65
N ASN A 554 -16.79 2.82 33.81
CA ASN A 554 -17.02 1.94 34.97
C ASN A 554 -16.29 0.60 34.78
N THR A 555 -15.03 0.58 35.22
CA THR A 555 -14.24 -0.63 35.45
C THR A 555 -14.77 -1.34 36.69
N LEU A 556 -15.50 -2.44 36.51
CA LEU A 556 -15.64 -3.60 37.43
C LEU A 556 -16.89 -4.41 37.04
N ASN A 557 -16.86 -5.05 35.88
CA ASN A 557 -17.53 -6.33 35.56
C ASN A 557 -17.37 -6.59 34.06
N PRO A 558 -16.91 -7.78 33.62
CA PRO A 558 -16.99 -8.14 32.21
C PRO A 558 -18.48 -8.15 31.79
N PRO A 559 -18.82 -7.69 30.58
CA PRO A 559 -20.19 -7.76 30.11
C PRO A 559 -20.67 -9.22 30.09
N PRO A 560 -21.94 -9.51 30.43
CA PRO A 560 -22.46 -10.87 30.45
C PRO A 560 -22.36 -11.52 29.07
N ALA A 561 -22.10 -12.83 29.02
CA ALA A 561 -21.88 -13.65 27.82
C ALA A 561 -23.10 -13.72 26.85
N SER A 562 -24.18 -12.98 27.11
CA SER A 562 -25.46 -13.02 26.38
C SER A 562 -25.60 -12.00 25.25
N LEU A 563 -24.52 -11.35 24.79
CA LEU A 563 -24.56 -10.29 23.76
C LEU A 563 -23.93 -10.69 22.41
N ASN A 564 -23.64 -11.97 22.19
CA ASN A 564 -22.96 -12.47 20.98
C ASN A 564 -23.80 -13.52 20.23
N HIS A 565 -24.96 -13.13 19.70
CA HIS A 565 -25.68 -13.99 18.76
C HIS A 565 -25.05 -13.91 17.36
N PRO A 566 -24.87 -15.04 16.65
CA PRO A 566 -24.36 -15.03 15.28
C PRO A 566 -25.37 -14.39 14.32
N GLU A 567 -24.85 -13.69 13.32
CA GLU A 567 -25.61 -13.15 12.21
C GLU A 567 -25.47 -14.03 10.97
N TRP A 568 -26.51 -14.06 10.15
CA TRP A 568 -26.62 -14.82 8.92
C TRP A 568 -26.79 -13.85 7.77
N CYS A 569 -26.03 -14.04 6.69
CA CYS A 569 -26.16 -13.21 5.48
C CYS A 569 -26.08 -14.09 4.23
N HIS A 570 -26.87 -13.76 3.21
CA HIS A 570 -26.78 -14.42 1.93
C HIS A 570 -25.40 -14.17 1.30
N ARG A 571 -24.72 -15.24 0.86
CA ARG A 571 -23.32 -15.18 0.37
C ARG A 571 -23.11 -14.17 -0.75
N ARG A 572 -23.97 -14.19 -1.78
CA ARG A 572 -23.92 -13.23 -2.91
C ARG A 572 -24.02 -11.77 -2.47
N LEU A 573 -24.95 -11.46 -1.55
CA LEU A 573 -25.11 -10.10 -1.03
C LEU A 573 -23.92 -9.71 -0.17
N LEU A 574 -23.46 -10.60 0.71
CA LEU A 574 -22.28 -10.38 1.55
C LEU A 574 -21.04 -10.07 0.73
N ALA A 575 -20.78 -10.83 -0.35
CA ALA A 575 -19.67 -10.58 -1.26
C ALA A 575 -19.76 -9.20 -1.95
N ARG A 576 -20.98 -8.75 -2.32
CA ARG A 576 -21.20 -7.40 -2.88
C ARG A 576 -20.95 -6.31 -1.83
N ILE A 577 -21.46 -6.49 -0.61
CA ILE A 577 -21.26 -5.54 0.49
C ILE A 577 -19.77 -5.40 0.81
N HIS A 578 -19.04 -6.52 0.87
CA HIS A 578 -17.59 -6.54 1.06
C HIS A 578 -16.87 -5.79 -0.06
N ARG A 579 -17.22 -6.04 -1.33
CA ARG A 579 -16.62 -5.36 -2.47
C ARG A 579 -16.85 -3.85 -2.43
N LEU A 580 -18.08 -3.40 -2.16
CA LEU A 580 -18.41 -1.99 -2.07
C LEU A 580 -17.74 -1.30 -0.87
N THR A 581 -17.64 -2.00 0.27
CA THR A 581 -16.89 -1.54 1.45
C THR A 581 -15.40 -1.33 1.08
N LEU A 582 -14.80 -2.28 0.36
CA LEU A 582 -13.42 -2.19 -0.13
C LEU A 582 -13.24 -1.08 -1.16
N GLU A 583 -14.17 -0.93 -2.10
CA GLU A 583 -14.14 0.15 -3.10
C GLU A 583 -14.30 1.53 -2.44
N GLY A 584 -15.14 1.66 -1.42
CA GLY A 584 -15.29 2.88 -0.62
C GLY A 584 -13.96 3.26 0.03
N LEU A 585 -13.31 2.31 0.72
CA LEU A 585 -11.98 2.51 1.31
C LEU A 585 -10.90 2.79 0.26
N ARG A 586 -10.93 2.11 -0.90
CA ARG A 586 -9.99 2.35 -2.02
C ARG A 586 -10.17 3.73 -2.65
N LYS A 587 -11.41 4.19 -2.83
CA LYS A 587 -11.72 5.57 -3.30
C LYS A 587 -11.23 6.63 -2.33
N GLN A 588 -11.24 6.34 -1.02
CA GLN A 588 -10.60 7.21 -0.03
C GLN A 588 -9.08 7.25 -0.20
N ILE A 589 -8.44 6.18 -0.70
CA ILE A 589 -6.97 6.07 -0.86
C ILE A 589 -6.52 6.44 -2.30
N GLU A 590 -7.42 6.81 -3.21
CA GLU A 590 -7.04 7.06 -4.61
C GLU A 590 -6.13 8.30 -4.76
N PRO A 591 -4.95 8.15 -5.41
CA PRO A 591 -4.02 9.26 -5.62
C PRO A 591 -4.59 10.30 -6.58
N VAL A 592 -4.39 11.59 -6.25
CA VAL A 592 -4.67 12.73 -7.12
C VAL A 592 -3.62 12.88 -8.22
N ASP A 593 -3.90 13.63 -9.28
CA ASP A 593 -2.92 13.95 -10.31
C ASP A 593 -2.01 15.12 -9.92
N VAL A 594 -0.91 15.32 -10.67
CA VAL A 594 0.05 16.41 -10.41
C VAL A 594 -0.60 17.80 -10.55
N ALA A 595 -1.59 17.95 -11.43
CA ALA A 595 -2.32 19.21 -11.60
C ALA A 595 -3.12 19.57 -10.34
N THR A 596 -3.86 18.62 -9.77
CA THR A 596 -4.58 18.82 -8.50
C THR A 596 -3.61 19.11 -7.36
N TYR A 597 -2.46 18.44 -7.31
CA TYR A 597 -1.43 18.75 -6.32
C TYR A 597 -0.87 20.18 -6.45
N MET A 598 -0.65 20.69 -7.67
CA MET A 598 -0.24 22.09 -7.87
C MET A 598 -1.33 23.08 -7.43
N ARG A 599 -2.62 22.78 -7.70
CA ARG A 599 -3.75 23.59 -7.23
C ARG A 599 -3.81 23.66 -5.70
N PHE A 600 -3.52 22.53 -5.04
CA PHE A 600 -3.34 22.47 -3.59
C PHE A 600 -2.18 23.39 -3.13
N LEU A 601 -0.99 23.26 -3.74
CA LEU A 601 0.17 24.08 -3.36
C LEU A 601 -0.08 25.58 -3.52
N PHE A 602 -0.79 26.02 -4.57
CA PHE A 602 -1.13 27.44 -4.74
C PHE A 602 -2.05 27.96 -3.63
N ARG A 603 -2.96 27.14 -3.13
CA ARG A 603 -3.82 27.49 -1.99
C ARG A 603 -3.02 27.46 -0.69
N HIS A 604 -2.25 26.40 -0.48
CA HIS A 604 -1.40 26.17 0.71
C HIS A 604 -0.36 27.28 0.94
N HIS A 605 0.13 27.90 -0.15
CA HIS A 605 1.07 29.02 -0.11
C HIS A 605 0.43 30.41 -0.28
N GLY A 606 -0.90 30.52 -0.35
CA GLY A 606 -1.61 31.81 -0.39
C GLY A 606 -1.57 32.55 -1.74
N PHE A 607 -1.31 31.87 -2.85
CA PHE A 607 -1.44 32.46 -4.19
C PHE A 607 -2.90 32.59 -4.62
N HIS A 608 -3.77 31.71 -4.13
CA HIS A 608 -5.19 31.77 -4.42
C HIS A 608 -5.86 32.91 -3.64
N PRO A 609 -6.76 33.71 -4.25
CA PRO A 609 -7.38 34.86 -3.58
C PRO A 609 -8.11 34.53 -2.27
N SER A 610 -8.70 33.34 -2.16
CA SER A 610 -9.42 32.88 -0.96
C SER A 610 -8.51 32.43 0.19
N THR A 611 -7.23 32.15 -0.06
CA THR A 611 -6.29 31.64 0.96
C THR A 611 -5.09 32.56 1.19
N ARG A 612 -5.11 33.75 0.59
CA ARG A 612 -4.05 34.75 0.76
C ARG A 612 -4.05 35.26 2.21
N ARG A 613 -2.88 35.23 2.84
CA ARG A 613 -2.71 35.65 4.24
C ARG A 613 -2.72 37.18 4.36
N GLU A 614 -2.97 37.72 5.54
CA GLU A 614 -3.06 39.16 5.78
C GLU A 614 -2.29 39.58 7.04
N GLY A 615 -1.84 40.84 7.06
CA GLY A 615 -1.18 41.45 8.23
C GLY A 615 0.23 40.92 8.54
N ALA A 616 0.75 41.37 9.69
CA ALA A 616 2.09 41.00 10.17
C ALA A 616 2.19 39.52 10.59
N GLU A 617 1.13 38.96 11.19
CA GLU A 617 1.04 37.54 11.57
C GLU A 617 1.05 36.64 10.33
N GLY A 618 0.24 36.96 9.31
CA GLY A 618 0.25 36.24 8.04
C GLY A 618 1.61 36.30 7.31
N LEU A 619 2.34 37.41 7.45
CA LEU A 619 3.72 37.54 6.98
C LEU A 619 4.68 36.60 7.75
N TYR A 620 4.59 36.57 9.07
CA TYR A 620 5.39 35.68 9.92
C TYR A 620 5.18 34.21 9.55
N GLU A 621 3.93 33.76 9.39
CA GLU A 621 3.63 32.40 8.94
C GLU A 621 4.16 32.11 7.53
N THR A 622 4.11 33.10 6.63
CA THR A 622 4.61 32.95 5.25
C THR A 622 6.12 32.74 5.24
N ILE A 623 6.84 33.49 6.06
CA ILE A 623 8.29 33.34 6.22
C ILE A 623 8.61 31.99 6.87
N THR A 624 7.85 31.59 7.90
CA THR A 624 8.00 30.30 8.58
C THR A 624 7.82 29.12 7.61
N GLN A 625 6.86 29.21 6.68
CA GLN A 625 6.67 28.19 5.66
C GLN A 625 7.82 28.13 4.64
N LEU A 626 8.44 29.28 4.33
CA LEU A 626 9.46 29.45 3.29
C LEU A 626 10.91 29.45 3.82
N GLN A 627 11.11 29.32 5.12
CA GLN A 627 12.45 29.42 5.73
C GLN A 627 13.39 28.32 5.26
N GLY A 628 14.69 28.61 5.16
CA GLY A 628 15.65 27.62 4.65
C GLY A 628 15.84 27.64 3.13
N PHE A 629 15.25 28.59 2.41
CA PHE A 629 15.65 28.94 1.04
C PHE A 629 16.53 30.19 1.00
N ASP A 630 17.64 30.09 0.26
CA ASP A 630 18.42 31.26 -0.13
C ASP A 630 17.94 31.79 -1.49
N LEU A 631 17.15 32.87 -1.46
CA LEU A 631 16.55 33.49 -2.65
C LEU A 631 17.16 34.87 -2.94
N PRO A 632 17.11 35.37 -4.18
CA PRO A 632 17.54 36.73 -4.49
C PRO A 632 16.90 37.76 -3.56
N ALA A 633 17.70 38.63 -2.95
CA ALA A 633 17.24 39.52 -1.90
C ALA A 633 16.15 40.50 -2.39
N GLY A 634 16.22 40.94 -3.65
CA GLY A 634 15.17 41.76 -4.26
C GLY A 634 13.88 41.00 -4.61
N TYR A 635 13.90 39.66 -4.58
CA TYR A 635 12.76 38.80 -4.91
C TYR A 635 11.77 38.69 -3.75
N TRP A 636 12.25 38.62 -2.51
CA TRP A 636 11.43 38.48 -1.30
C TRP A 636 10.27 39.48 -1.27
N GLU A 637 10.55 40.78 -1.26
CA GLU A 637 9.48 41.80 -1.13
C GLU A 637 8.73 42.05 -2.46
N ARG A 638 9.41 41.92 -3.61
CA ARG A 638 8.83 42.33 -4.91
C ARG A 638 7.87 41.31 -5.50
N ASP A 639 8.22 40.03 -5.42
CA ASP A 639 7.53 38.96 -6.16
C ASP A 639 7.21 37.73 -5.31
N LEU A 640 7.75 37.58 -4.09
CA LEU A 640 7.45 36.42 -3.24
C LEU A 640 6.36 36.74 -2.20
N LEU A 641 6.62 37.73 -1.34
CA LEU A 641 5.73 38.12 -0.23
C LEU A 641 4.51 38.89 -0.73
N LYS A 642 4.70 39.79 -1.70
CA LYS A 642 3.61 40.61 -2.28
C LYS A 642 2.44 39.79 -2.84
N TYR A 643 2.69 38.60 -3.38
CA TYR A 643 1.65 37.76 -3.96
C TYR A 643 1.02 36.77 -2.96
N ARG A 644 1.68 36.50 -1.83
CA ARG A 644 1.22 35.58 -0.77
C ARG A 644 0.55 36.28 0.40
N VAL A 645 0.88 37.55 0.63
CA VAL A 645 0.33 38.40 1.69
C VAL A 645 -0.42 39.58 1.07
N ARG A 646 -1.70 39.75 1.42
CA ARG A 646 -2.52 40.86 0.95
C ARG A 646 -1.99 42.18 1.51
N ASP A 647 -1.90 43.20 0.65
CA ASP A 647 -1.46 44.55 1.00
C ASP A 647 -0.12 44.60 1.77
N TYR A 648 0.82 43.74 1.39
CA TYR A 648 2.15 43.64 2.01
C TYR A 648 2.82 45.02 2.20
N SER A 649 3.21 45.30 3.45
CA SER A 649 3.99 46.48 3.84
C SER A 649 5.39 46.09 4.30
N SER A 650 6.42 46.80 3.79
CA SER A 650 7.81 46.57 4.22
C SER A 650 8.05 46.87 5.71
N ALA A 651 7.17 47.66 6.33
CA ALA A 651 7.25 47.99 7.75
C ALA A 651 7.04 46.76 8.64
N TRP A 652 6.17 45.81 8.23
CA TRP A 652 5.94 44.58 9.00
C TRP A 652 7.19 43.71 9.04
N LEU A 653 7.91 43.57 7.93
CA LEU A 653 9.18 42.83 7.91
C LEU A 653 10.24 43.51 8.77
N ASP A 654 10.33 44.84 8.73
CA ASP A 654 11.27 45.58 9.58
C ASP A 654 10.93 45.42 11.07
N GLU A 655 9.64 45.44 11.43
CA GLU A 655 9.15 45.20 12.79
C GLU A 655 9.50 43.80 13.27
N LEU A 656 9.19 42.75 12.49
CA LEU A 656 9.50 41.35 12.82
C LEU A 656 11.02 41.10 12.98
N CYS A 657 11.86 41.83 12.24
CA CYS A 657 13.30 41.79 12.42
C CYS A 657 13.74 42.51 13.70
N MET A 658 13.15 43.66 14.00
CA MET A 658 13.47 44.44 15.19
C MET A 658 13.03 43.76 16.50
N THR A 659 11.88 43.08 16.51
CA THR A 659 11.41 42.28 17.65
C THR A 659 12.27 41.02 17.85
N GLY A 660 13.00 40.61 16.80
CA GLY A 660 13.86 39.44 16.82
C GLY A 660 13.15 38.13 16.53
N GLU A 661 11.88 38.17 16.10
CA GLU A 661 11.11 36.98 15.70
C GLU A 661 11.64 36.40 14.38
N ILE A 662 11.95 37.27 13.42
CA ILE A 662 12.53 36.91 12.12
C ILE A 662 13.97 37.41 12.01
N SER A 663 14.86 36.55 11.55
CA SER A 663 16.23 36.91 11.19
C SER A 663 16.46 36.69 9.69
N TRP A 664 17.55 37.25 9.18
CA TRP A 664 17.90 37.15 7.77
C TRP A 664 19.39 37.01 7.52
N GLY A 665 19.74 36.45 6.37
CA GLY A 665 21.10 36.43 5.83
C GLY A 665 21.36 35.19 5.01
N ARG A 666 22.63 34.87 4.73
CA ARG A 666 23.02 33.78 3.83
C ARG A 666 23.22 32.45 4.59
N LEU A 667 22.32 31.48 4.39
CA LEU A 667 22.42 30.16 5.02
C LEU A 667 23.46 29.26 4.32
N TYR A 668 23.45 29.21 2.99
CA TYR A 668 24.27 28.28 2.19
C TYR A 668 25.26 29.02 1.27
N PRO A 669 26.35 29.61 1.82
CA PRO A 669 27.39 30.24 1.00
C PRO A 669 28.12 29.21 0.13
N ASN A 670 28.50 29.60 -1.09
CA ASN A 670 29.19 28.71 -2.03
C ASN A 670 30.62 28.44 -1.53
N PRO A 671 31.05 27.17 -1.35
CA PRO A 671 32.38 26.83 -0.87
C PRO A 671 33.49 27.00 -1.92
N LYS A 672 33.16 27.18 -3.21
CA LYS A 672 34.19 27.31 -4.25
C LYS A 672 34.97 28.63 -4.12
N PRO A 673 36.32 28.60 -4.09
CA PRO A 673 37.12 29.81 -4.16
C PRO A 673 36.86 30.50 -5.50
N ILE A 674 36.51 31.79 -5.46
CA ILE A 674 36.40 32.61 -6.66
C ILE A 674 37.82 32.73 -7.23
N GLU A 675 37.98 32.41 -8.52
CA GLU A 675 39.26 32.62 -9.22
C GLU A 675 39.65 34.10 -9.15
N GLY A 676 40.71 34.38 -8.38
CA GLY A 676 41.21 35.73 -8.13
C GLY A 676 41.35 36.04 -6.64
N LYS A 677 42.46 35.58 -6.03
CA LYS A 677 42.84 35.98 -4.66
C LYS A 677 42.84 37.53 -4.56
N GLY A 678 42.12 38.06 -3.57
CA GLY A 678 42.23 39.47 -3.17
C GLY A 678 41.47 40.50 -4.01
N ARG A 679 40.59 40.12 -4.95
CA ARG A 679 39.65 41.08 -5.55
C ARG A 679 38.36 41.14 -4.73
N PRO A 680 37.90 42.34 -4.29
CA PRO A 680 36.63 42.46 -3.59
C PRO A 680 35.49 41.90 -4.47
N LEU A 681 34.59 41.12 -3.87
CA LEU A 681 33.34 40.76 -4.56
C LEU A 681 32.68 42.06 -5.04
N LYS A 682 32.08 42.03 -6.24
CA LYS A 682 31.19 43.11 -6.68
C LYS A 682 30.16 43.37 -5.57
N THR A 683 29.94 44.66 -5.28
CA THR A 683 28.86 45.23 -4.45
C THR A 683 27.60 44.35 -4.43
N LEU A 684 27.03 44.17 -3.23
CA LEU A 684 25.76 43.47 -3.02
C LEU A 684 24.70 43.96 -4.04
N SER A 685 23.99 43.03 -4.67
CA SER A 685 23.04 43.33 -5.73
C SER A 685 21.66 42.76 -5.41
N ARG A 686 20.64 43.12 -6.19
CA ARG A 686 19.29 42.55 -6.08
C ARG A 686 19.26 41.03 -6.25
N ASN A 687 20.27 40.47 -6.91
CA ASN A 687 20.41 39.04 -7.17
C ASN A 687 21.26 38.32 -6.12
N SER A 688 21.80 39.04 -5.14
CA SER A 688 22.50 38.42 -4.01
C SER A 688 21.50 37.57 -3.22
N LEU A 689 21.88 36.33 -2.93
CA LEU A 689 20.99 35.35 -2.34
C LEU A 689 20.97 35.48 -0.81
N ILE A 690 19.77 35.52 -0.22
CA ILE A 690 19.50 35.74 1.20
C ILE A 690 18.28 34.91 1.60
N ALA A 691 18.28 34.35 2.80
CA ALA A 691 17.16 33.72 3.44
C ALA A 691 16.50 34.63 4.49
N LEU A 692 15.20 34.47 4.66
CA LEU A 692 14.43 34.91 5.83
C LEU A 692 14.01 33.66 6.60
N PHE A 693 14.12 33.68 7.92
CA PHE A 693 13.82 32.53 8.77
C PHE A 693 13.50 32.95 10.20
N ARG A 694 12.83 32.10 10.97
CA ARG A 694 12.61 32.34 12.40
C ARG A 694 13.95 32.30 13.12
N ARG A 695 14.19 33.29 13.99
CA ARG A 695 15.47 33.39 14.70
C ARG A 695 15.77 32.14 15.52
N ASP A 696 14.76 31.56 16.15
CA ASP A 696 14.88 30.34 16.96
C ASP A 696 15.24 29.11 16.12
N ASP A 697 14.83 29.08 14.85
CA ASP A 697 15.05 27.96 13.93
C ASP A 697 16.43 28.00 13.24
N ALA A 698 17.19 29.07 13.45
CA ALA A 698 18.47 29.27 12.79
C ALA A 698 19.47 28.13 13.04
N HIS A 699 19.43 27.50 14.22
CA HIS A 699 20.41 26.48 14.63
C HIS A 699 20.31 25.18 13.81
N TRP A 700 19.10 24.75 13.44
CA TRP A 700 18.89 23.50 12.70
C TRP A 700 18.82 23.69 11.17
N LEU A 701 18.61 24.93 10.71
CA LEU A 701 18.64 25.31 9.29
C LEU A 701 20.05 25.36 8.68
N LEU A 702 21.09 25.57 9.50
CA LEU A 702 22.48 25.70 9.05
C LEU A 702 23.06 24.34 8.58
N PRO A 703 23.94 24.31 7.57
CA PRO A 703 24.57 23.07 7.09
C PRO A 703 25.52 22.42 8.12
N GLU A 704 25.70 21.09 8.07
CA GLU A 704 26.52 20.28 9.01
C GLU A 704 27.98 20.74 9.13
N ARG A 705 28.56 21.28 8.05
CA ARG A 705 29.95 21.77 8.01
C ARG A 705 29.94 23.28 7.87
N SER A 706 29.78 23.97 8.99
CA SER A 706 29.53 25.42 9.05
C SER A 706 30.80 26.27 9.13
N SER A 707 32.01 25.69 9.14
CA SER A 707 33.26 26.47 9.15
C SER A 707 33.44 27.25 7.85
N LEU A 708 33.13 28.54 7.89
CA LEU A 708 33.33 29.44 6.76
C LEU A 708 34.82 29.76 6.60
N PRO A 709 35.42 29.57 5.42
CA PRO A 709 36.82 29.88 5.20
C PRO A 709 37.07 31.40 5.27
N THR A 710 37.95 31.83 6.16
CA THR A 710 38.42 33.21 6.30
C THR A 710 39.46 33.60 5.24
N ASP A 711 40.12 32.61 4.65
CA ASP A 711 41.31 32.76 3.79
C ASP A 711 41.05 33.48 2.46
N ASN A 712 39.77 33.71 2.15
CA ASN A 712 39.34 34.32 0.90
C ASN A 712 38.77 35.74 1.08
N LEU A 713 38.67 36.30 2.29
CA LEU A 713 38.11 37.64 2.53
C LEU A 713 39.07 38.76 2.10
N SER A 714 38.54 39.91 1.66
CA SER A 714 39.36 41.12 1.49
C SER A 714 39.89 41.62 2.84
N GLY A 715 41.03 42.32 2.86
CA GLY A 715 41.62 42.86 4.10
C GLY A 715 40.64 43.75 4.87
N VAL A 716 39.90 44.61 4.15
CA VAL A 716 38.85 45.48 4.74
C VAL A 716 37.73 44.65 5.38
N ALA A 717 37.31 43.55 4.75
CA ALA A 717 36.29 42.67 5.31
C ALA A 717 36.81 41.88 6.53
N GLN A 718 38.09 41.53 6.57
CA GLN A 718 38.73 40.90 7.73
C GLN A 718 38.82 41.88 8.92
N ASP A 719 39.21 43.12 8.68
CA ASP A 719 39.27 44.16 9.72
C ASP A 719 37.89 44.40 10.33
N LEU A 720 36.86 44.53 9.49
CA LEU A 720 35.47 44.64 9.93
C LEU A 720 35.01 43.42 10.74
N LEU A 721 35.36 42.21 10.31
CA LEU A 721 35.06 40.98 11.03
C LEU A 721 35.72 40.97 12.43
N MET A 722 36.98 41.39 12.53
CA MET A 722 37.69 41.48 13.82
C MET A 722 37.07 42.51 14.76
N VAL A 723 36.62 43.66 14.24
CA VAL A 723 35.93 44.68 15.06
C VAL A 723 34.64 44.12 15.64
N LEU A 724 33.80 43.48 14.82
CA LEU A 724 32.55 42.87 15.29
C LEU A 724 32.79 41.68 16.25
N GLN A 725 33.88 40.93 16.08
CA GLN A 725 34.27 39.85 17.00
C GLN A 725 34.65 40.39 18.39
N ARG A 726 35.31 41.56 18.44
CA ARG A 726 35.78 42.16 19.69
C ARG A 726 34.70 42.99 20.41
N GLN A 727 33.91 43.74 19.65
CA GLN A 727 32.99 44.75 20.19
C GLN A 727 31.51 44.35 20.09
N GLY A 728 31.18 43.24 19.42
CA GLY A 728 29.81 42.74 19.29
C GLY A 728 29.00 43.50 18.24
N ALA A 729 27.68 43.58 18.45
CA ALA A 729 26.77 44.20 17.50
C ALA A 729 26.86 45.73 17.53
N MET A 730 27.06 46.38 16.37
CA MET A 730 27.37 47.81 16.28
C MET A 730 26.55 48.51 15.20
N PHE A 731 26.23 49.80 15.36
CA PHE A 731 25.66 50.58 14.27
C PHE A 731 26.73 50.92 13.22
N ALA A 732 26.31 51.16 11.98
CA ALA A 732 27.23 51.47 10.89
C ALA A 732 28.15 52.68 11.19
N GLY A 733 27.66 53.71 11.88
CA GLY A 733 28.48 54.87 12.26
C GLY A 733 29.57 54.53 13.27
N ASP A 734 29.27 53.64 14.23
CA ASP A 734 30.25 53.17 15.21
C ASP A 734 31.31 52.29 14.55
N ILE A 735 30.91 51.50 13.54
CA ILE A 735 31.81 50.68 12.73
C ILE A 735 32.75 51.57 11.89
N GLU A 736 32.25 52.62 11.24
CA GLU A 736 33.07 53.57 10.47
C GLU A 736 34.18 54.16 11.36
N TYR A 737 33.85 54.50 12.61
CA TYR A 737 34.80 55.04 13.59
C TYR A 737 35.79 53.98 14.10
N ALA A 738 35.30 52.81 14.52
CA ALA A 738 36.11 51.76 15.11
C ALA A 738 37.07 51.08 14.11
N ALA A 739 36.63 50.90 12.86
CA ALA A 739 37.41 50.27 11.80
C ALA A 739 38.17 51.29 10.90
N GLN A 740 37.99 52.60 11.13
CA GLN A 740 38.55 53.68 10.30
C GLN A 740 38.28 53.54 8.79
N LEU A 741 37.04 53.16 8.43
CA LEU A 741 36.64 52.91 7.04
C LEU A 741 35.88 54.08 6.43
N LEU A 742 36.12 54.34 5.13
CA LEU A 742 35.28 55.24 4.34
C LEU A 742 33.89 54.62 4.14
N PRO A 743 32.81 55.42 4.00
CA PRO A 743 31.45 54.90 3.82
C PRO A 743 31.29 53.90 2.68
N THR A 744 32.00 54.10 1.56
CA THR A 744 31.99 53.16 0.41
C THR A 744 32.74 51.85 0.72
N GLN A 745 33.83 51.93 1.48
CA GLN A 745 34.57 50.74 1.92
C GLN A 745 33.73 49.91 2.90
N LEU A 746 32.97 50.58 3.77
CA LEU A 746 32.03 49.90 4.67
C LEU A 746 30.92 49.19 3.90
N THR A 747 30.29 49.84 2.91
CA THR A 747 29.23 49.20 2.11
C THR A 747 29.74 47.98 1.34
N ASP A 748 30.96 48.05 0.81
CA ASP A 748 31.59 46.93 0.10
C ASP A 748 31.93 45.78 1.06
N ALA A 749 32.50 46.09 2.22
CA ALA A 749 32.86 45.11 3.25
C ALA A 749 31.61 44.42 3.85
N LEU A 750 30.56 45.18 4.17
CA LEU A 750 29.27 44.63 4.60
C LEU A 750 28.69 43.71 3.52
N GLY A 751 28.70 44.15 2.25
CA GLY A 751 28.21 43.35 1.14
C GLY A 751 28.97 42.03 0.95
N GLU A 752 30.30 42.05 1.10
CA GLU A 752 31.14 40.85 1.05
C GLU A 752 30.85 39.89 2.21
N LEU A 753 30.78 40.40 3.44
CA LEU A 753 30.51 39.59 4.63
C LEU A 753 29.09 38.99 4.61
N ILE A 754 28.07 39.72 4.15
CA ILE A 754 26.71 39.23 3.95
C ILE A 754 26.69 38.10 2.92
N SER A 755 27.32 38.32 1.76
CA SER A 755 27.33 37.35 0.65
C SER A 755 28.00 36.02 1.04
N ARG A 756 28.90 36.07 2.03
CA ARG A 756 29.59 34.90 2.60
C ARG A 756 28.93 34.33 3.86
N GLY A 757 27.88 34.97 4.37
CA GLY A 757 27.11 34.48 5.52
C GLY A 757 27.76 34.69 6.89
N TRP A 758 28.62 35.71 7.03
CA TRP A 758 29.30 36.04 8.29
C TRP A 758 28.48 36.98 9.20
N ILE A 759 27.72 37.91 8.60
CA ILE A 759 27.03 38.96 9.34
C ILE A 759 25.54 39.01 8.98
N THR A 760 24.75 39.54 9.91
CA THR A 760 23.34 39.89 9.78
C THR A 760 23.08 41.27 10.41
N SER A 761 21.85 41.76 10.39
CA SER A 761 21.45 42.97 11.11
C SER A 761 20.04 42.90 11.66
N ASP A 762 19.78 43.64 12.73
CA ASP A 762 18.48 43.73 13.42
C ASP A 762 17.33 44.29 12.55
N GLY A 763 17.58 44.76 11.31
CA GLY A 763 16.53 45.27 10.43
C GLY A 763 16.78 45.00 8.95
N PHE A 764 15.74 44.66 8.20
CA PHE A 764 15.87 44.42 6.76
C PHE A 764 16.11 45.72 5.96
N ALA A 765 15.71 46.88 6.51
CA ALA A 765 15.94 48.21 5.92
C ALA A 765 17.41 48.51 5.56
N GLY A 766 18.37 48.06 6.36
CA GLY A 766 19.81 48.25 6.09
C GLY A 766 20.25 47.56 4.80
N LEU A 767 19.84 46.31 4.64
CA LEU A 767 20.03 45.50 3.43
C LEU A 767 19.32 46.10 2.21
N ARG A 768 18.08 46.55 2.40
CA ARG A 768 17.25 47.20 1.37
C ARG A 768 17.99 48.40 0.76
N GLY A 769 18.67 49.19 1.60
CA GLY A 769 19.53 50.31 1.19
C GLY A 769 20.77 49.89 0.41
N LEU A 770 21.46 48.81 0.81
CA LEU A 770 22.67 48.29 0.14
C LEU A 770 22.35 47.78 -1.28
N ILE A 771 21.23 47.07 -1.44
CA ILE A 771 20.79 46.50 -2.71
C ILE A 771 20.27 47.59 -3.68
N GLY A 772 19.71 48.67 -3.15
CA GLY A 772 19.12 49.77 -3.92
C GLY A 772 20.13 50.65 -4.66
N GLN A 773 21.42 50.64 -4.27
CA GLN A 773 22.46 51.51 -4.85
C GLN A 773 23.10 51.00 -6.14
N SER A 774 22.69 49.84 -6.67
CA SER A 774 23.24 49.32 -7.93
C SER A 774 22.78 50.14 -9.14
N ARG A 775 23.60 51.15 -9.49
CA ARG A 775 23.64 51.94 -10.74
C ARG A 775 22.39 52.76 -11.09
N ASN A 776 22.37 54.01 -10.62
CA ASN A 776 21.76 55.10 -11.38
C ASN A 776 22.65 56.36 -11.33
N THR A 777 23.81 56.28 -11.99
CA THR A 777 24.54 57.46 -12.48
C THR A 777 23.98 57.80 -13.86
N GLY A 778 22.82 58.46 -13.89
CA GLY A 778 22.15 58.87 -15.12
C GLY A 778 21.19 60.02 -14.83
N ASN A 779 21.49 61.18 -15.41
CA ASN A 779 20.74 62.44 -15.29
C ASN A 779 19.22 62.25 -15.30
N VAL A 780 18.57 62.59 -14.19
CA VAL A 780 17.16 62.97 -14.19
C VAL A 780 17.02 64.22 -13.32
N SER A 781 16.88 65.36 -13.97
CA SER A 781 16.54 66.66 -13.41
C SER A 781 15.04 66.72 -13.11
N TYR A 782 14.67 66.84 -11.83
CA TYR A 782 13.34 67.30 -11.39
C TYR A 782 13.49 68.52 -10.46
N PRO A 783 12.53 69.47 -10.49
CA PRO A 783 12.71 70.81 -9.96
C PRO A 783 12.53 70.88 -8.44
N ARG A 784 13.32 71.75 -7.81
CA ARG A 784 13.23 72.12 -6.39
C ARG A 784 11.87 72.76 -6.06
N ARG A 785 11.20 72.26 -5.02
CA ARG A 785 10.48 73.11 -4.06
C ARG A 785 10.70 72.62 -2.62
N MET A 786 11.08 73.56 -1.76
CA MET A 786 11.27 73.45 -0.31
C MET A 786 9.93 73.40 0.42
N THR A 787 9.84 72.70 1.56
CA THR A 787 9.85 73.28 2.93
C THR A 787 9.55 72.21 3.99
N GLY A 788 10.34 72.18 5.09
CA GLY A 788 9.96 71.58 6.38
C GLY A 788 10.44 70.15 6.65
N GLY A 789 11.44 69.98 7.53
CA GLY A 789 11.80 68.71 8.16
C GLY A 789 12.72 67.79 7.35
N ARG A 790 14.01 68.11 7.29
CA ARG A 790 15.05 67.18 6.78
C ARG A 790 15.15 65.94 7.69
N ARG A 791 14.43 64.85 7.37
CA ARG A 791 14.99 63.51 7.63
C ARG A 791 16.17 63.35 6.65
N PRO A 792 17.40 63.05 7.10
CA PRO A 792 18.48 62.75 6.19
C PRO A 792 18.04 61.61 5.27
N LYS A 793 18.38 61.69 3.97
CA LYS A 793 18.36 60.50 3.11
C LYS A 793 19.03 59.38 3.90
N THR A 794 18.34 58.28 4.15
CA THR A 794 18.91 57.08 4.76
C THR A 794 20.15 56.70 3.94
N LEU A 795 21.34 56.96 4.47
CA LEU A 795 22.57 56.44 3.87
C LEU A 795 22.44 54.91 3.86
N ALA A 796 22.76 54.29 2.72
CA ALA A 796 22.69 52.85 2.57
C ALA A 796 23.48 52.14 3.67
N GLY A 797 22.92 51.07 4.23
CA GLY A 797 23.57 50.28 5.28
C GLY A 797 23.59 50.90 6.69
N ARG A 798 23.05 52.11 6.91
CA ARG A 798 23.04 52.76 8.24
C ARG A 798 21.84 52.44 9.15
N ALA A 799 20.89 51.64 8.67
CA ALA A 799 19.72 51.22 9.47
C ALA A 799 20.00 49.88 10.16
N GLY A 800 19.80 49.83 11.48
CA GLY A 800 20.02 48.63 12.30
C GLY A 800 21.46 48.49 12.83
N ARG A 801 21.63 47.59 13.82
CA ARG A 801 22.95 47.14 14.29
C ARG A 801 23.37 45.93 13.48
N TRP A 802 24.63 45.92 13.04
CA TRP A 802 25.26 44.80 12.36
C TRP A 802 25.91 43.89 13.38
N SER A 803 25.67 42.59 13.25
CA SER A 803 26.18 41.59 14.19
C SER A 803 26.71 40.36 13.47
N LEU A 804 27.64 39.66 14.11
CA LEU A 804 28.09 38.35 13.65
C LEU A 804 26.96 37.33 13.76
N TRP A 805 26.89 36.46 12.76
CA TRP A 805 26.07 35.26 12.84
C TRP A 805 26.75 34.24 13.74
N ARG A 806 26.15 33.94 14.90
CA ARG A 806 26.63 32.84 15.76
C ARG A 806 26.30 31.51 15.11
N ARG A 807 27.34 30.80 14.67
CA ARG A 807 27.27 29.43 14.16
C ARG A 807 27.90 28.55 15.23
N ASP A 808 27.09 28.07 16.16
CA ASP A 808 27.59 27.19 17.21
C ASP A 808 27.95 25.84 16.56
N ASN A 809 29.18 25.36 16.78
CA ASN A 809 29.70 24.10 16.22
C ASN A 809 29.22 22.88 17.03
N GLU A 810 28.00 22.89 17.55
CA GLU A 810 27.49 21.85 18.47
C GLU A 810 26.78 20.67 17.75
N LEU A 811 27.06 20.44 16.46
CA LEU A 811 26.38 19.42 15.65
C LEU A 811 27.04 18.02 15.73
N ASP A 812 28.04 17.82 16.58
CA ASP A 812 28.67 16.49 16.78
C ASP A 812 27.88 15.56 17.72
N ASP A 813 26.81 16.06 18.36
CA ASP A 813 25.92 15.28 19.24
C ASP A 813 24.85 14.51 18.44
N PRO A 814 24.80 13.17 18.51
CA PRO A 814 23.81 12.35 17.81
C PRO A 814 22.34 12.68 18.13
N GLU A 815 22.02 13.11 19.36
CA GLU A 815 20.64 13.46 19.73
C GLU A 815 20.21 14.78 19.07
N LYS A 816 21.08 15.79 19.05
CA LYS A 816 20.84 17.05 18.35
C LYS A 816 20.71 16.85 16.84
N MET A 817 21.49 15.93 16.26
CA MET A 817 21.36 15.55 14.86
C MET A 817 20.02 14.91 14.54
N ARG A 818 19.50 14.03 15.42
CA ARG A 818 18.13 13.49 15.26
C ARG A 818 17.08 14.58 15.35
N GLY A 819 17.17 15.47 16.33
CA GLY A 819 16.24 16.61 16.48
C GLY A 819 16.23 17.52 15.26
N ARG A 820 17.40 17.75 14.65
CA ARG A 820 17.52 18.50 13.38
C ARG A 820 16.80 17.83 12.21
N VAL A 821 16.98 16.52 12.04
CA VAL A 821 16.31 15.77 10.94
C VAL A 821 14.80 15.82 11.10
N GLU A 822 14.32 15.69 12.33
CA GLU A 822 12.89 15.78 12.67
C GLU A 822 12.32 17.19 12.43
N ALA A 823 13.06 18.24 12.82
CA ALA A 823 12.67 19.62 12.52
C ALA A 823 12.56 19.88 11.01
N TRP A 824 13.53 19.39 10.21
CA TRP A 824 13.45 19.45 8.76
C TRP A 824 12.28 18.64 8.18
N ALA A 825 11.98 17.46 8.74
CA ALA A 825 10.85 16.65 8.32
C ALA A 825 9.52 17.42 8.48
N TRP A 826 9.32 18.05 9.64
CA TRP A 826 8.17 18.92 9.90
C TRP A 826 8.14 20.16 9.01
N GLN A 827 9.29 20.81 8.79
CA GLN A 827 9.38 21.96 7.89
C GLN A 827 8.97 21.62 6.47
N LEU A 828 9.38 20.45 5.96
CA LEU A 828 9.03 19.99 4.62
C LEU A 828 7.55 19.60 4.52
N LEU A 829 6.98 18.93 5.53
CA LEU A 829 5.55 18.65 5.60
C LEU A 829 4.73 19.95 5.65
N HIS A 830 5.15 20.92 6.46
CA HIS A 830 4.48 22.21 6.56
C HIS A 830 4.58 23.03 5.26
N ARG A 831 5.68 22.88 4.52
CA ARG A 831 5.86 23.57 3.24
C ARG A 831 5.08 22.93 2.10
N TRP A 832 5.26 21.63 1.90
CA TRP A 832 4.77 20.93 0.70
C TRP A 832 3.45 20.22 0.92
N GLY A 833 3.04 19.98 2.17
CA GLY A 833 1.88 19.17 2.53
C GLY A 833 2.14 17.67 2.33
N VAL A 834 2.60 17.28 1.13
CA VAL A 834 3.02 15.92 0.77
C VAL A 834 4.51 15.93 0.45
N VAL A 835 5.28 15.06 1.10
CA VAL A 835 6.74 14.99 0.92
C VAL A 835 7.14 13.69 0.22
N PHE A 836 8.01 13.82 -0.78
CA PHE A 836 8.62 12.72 -1.52
C PHE A 836 9.97 13.17 -2.08
N ARG A 837 10.78 12.20 -2.55
CA ARG A 837 12.19 12.40 -2.89
C ARG A 837 12.46 13.55 -3.87
N ASP A 838 11.71 13.65 -4.95
CA ASP A 838 12.02 14.59 -6.05
C ASP A 838 11.89 16.08 -5.63
N LEU A 839 11.11 16.36 -4.57
CA LEU A 839 11.01 17.73 -4.02
C LEU A 839 12.33 18.21 -3.41
N LEU A 840 13.18 17.29 -2.94
CA LEU A 840 14.46 17.65 -2.34
C LEU A 840 15.43 18.31 -3.33
N GLU A 841 15.21 18.20 -4.65
CA GLU A 841 15.99 18.97 -5.63
C GLU A 841 15.89 20.49 -5.43
N ARG A 842 14.83 20.95 -4.77
CA ARG A 842 14.66 22.37 -4.42
C ARG A 842 15.28 22.72 -3.07
N GLU A 843 15.49 21.74 -2.19
CA GLU A 843 15.81 21.94 -0.78
C GLU A 843 17.32 21.86 -0.51
N GLN A 844 18.02 22.99 -0.68
CA GLN A 844 19.49 23.05 -0.61
C GLN A 844 20.08 22.61 0.75
N GLY A 845 19.35 22.80 1.85
CA GLY A 845 19.82 22.48 3.21
C GLY A 845 19.17 21.27 3.86
N ALA A 846 18.26 20.59 3.17
CA ALA A 846 17.56 19.46 3.74
C ALA A 846 18.52 18.27 3.98
N PRO A 847 18.29 17.47 5.04
CA PRO A 847 18.96 16.19 5.24
C PRO A 847 18.76 15.25 4.06
N ARG A 848 19.57 14.19 4.00
CA ARG A 848 19.47 13.22 2.91
C ARG A 848 18.14 12.49 2.98
N TRP A 849 17.59 12.11 1.82
CA TRP A 849 16.31 11.41 1.74
C TRP A 849 16.24 10.17 2.66
N TYR A 850 17.34 9.40 2.74
CA TYR A 850 17.44 8.23 3.62
C TYR A 850 17.18 8.56 5.11
N GLU A 851 17.69 9.70 5.60
CA GLU A 851 17.52 10.14 6.99
C GLU A 851 16.09 10.62 7.23
N LEU A 852 15.53 11.36 6.27
CA LEU A 852 14.15 11.84 6.31
C LEU A 852 13.14 10.70 6.28
N VAL A 853 13.33 9.68 5.42
CA VAL A 853 12.43 8.52 5.34
C VAL A 853 12.39 7.75 6.66
N GLN A 854 13.52 7.56 7.32
CA GLN A 854 13.55 6.94 8.64
C GLN A 854 12.77 7.75 9.68
N CYS A 855 12.84 9.09 9.61
CA CYS A 855 12.02 9.95 10.45
C CYS A 855 10.54 9.83 10.12
N TYR A 856 10.15 9.88 8.84
CA TYR A 856 8.76 9.78 8.43
C TYR A 856 8.12 8.44 8.78
N ARG A 857 8.85 7.32 8.64
CA ARG A 857 8.37 6.01 9.09
C ARG A 857 8.14 5.94 10.60
N ARG A 858 8.98 6.61 11.40
CA ARG A 858 8.77 6.73 12.85
C ARG A 858 7.52 7.57 13.18
N LEU A 859 7.34 8.70 12.50
CA LEU A 859 6.15 9.54 12.66
C LEU A 859 4.87 8.83 12.20
N GLU A 860 4.96 8.02 11.14
CA GLU A 860 3.87 7.16 10.67
C GLU A 860 3.53 6.07 11.69
N ALA A 861 4.54 5.41 12.26
CA ALA A 861 4.33 4.40 13.31
C ALA A 861 3.67 4.97 14.57
N ARG A 862 3.86 6.27 14.85
CA ARG A 862 3.16 7.00 15.93
C ARG A 862 1.74 7.47 15.55
N GLY A 863 1.33 7.31 14.29
CA GLY A 863 0.03 7.76 13.79
C GLY A 863 -0.07 9.27 13.52
N GLU A 864 1.04 10.02 13.61
CA GLU A 864 1.04 11.48 13.42
C GLU A 864 0.93 11.87 11.93
N ILE A 865 1.48 11.03 11.04
CA ILE A 865 1.40 11.20 9.58
C ILE A 865 1.01 9.88 8.92
N ARG A 866 0.71 9.93 7.61
CA ARG A 866 0.37 8.76 6.81
C ARG A 866 1.37 8.58 5.67
N GLY A 867 1.90 7.37 5.53
CA GLY A 867 2.62 6.92 4.34
C GLY A 867 1.65 6.36 3.30
N GLY A 868 1.89 6.63 2.03
CA GLY A 868 0.99 6.17 0.98
C GLY A 868 1.38 6.65 -0.41
N ARG A 869 0.45 6.45 -1.35
CA ARG A 869 0.53 7.05 -2.69
C ARG A 869 -0.60 8.05 -2.82
N PHE A 870 -0.28 9.32 -2.61
CA PHE A 870 -1.25 10.43 -2.63
C PHE A 870 -1.28 11.12 -3.98
N ILE A 871 -0.15 11.10 -4.72
CA ILE A 871 0.01 11.77 -6.02
C ILE A 871 0.42 10.74 -7.08
N ARG A 872 -0.31 10.70 -8.19
CA ARG A 872 -0.08 9.87 -9.37
C ARG A 872 0.98 10.53 -10.27
N GLY A 873 1.81 9.71 -10.92
CA GLY A 873 2.86 10.19 -11.84
C GLY A 873 4.19 10.55 -11.17
N VAL A 874 4.25 10.46 -9.83
CA VAL A 874 5.48 10.66 -9.04
C VAL A 874 5.97 9.30 -8.51
N ALA A 875 7.29 9.10 -8.49
CA ALA A 875 7.93 7.87 -8.04
C ALA A 875 8.38 7.97 -6.56
N GLY A 876 8.48 6.80 -5.90
CA GLY A 876 8.94 6.70 -4.51
C GLY A 876 7.83 6.79 -3.46
N GLU A 877 8.24 6.61 -2.20
CA GLU A 877 7.39 6.74 -1.01
C GLU A 877 6.94 8.20 -0.81
N GLN A 878 5.70 8.38 -0.38
CA GLN A 878 5.11 9.70 -0.12
C GLN A 878 4.53 9.73 1.29
N TYR A 879 4.70 10.87 1.96
CA TYR A 879 4.26 11.07 3.34
C TYR A 879 3.46 12.37 3.45
N ALA A 880 2.35 12.34 4.17
CA ALA A 880 1.49 13.51 4.33
C ALA A 880 0.75 13.47 5.68
N SER A 881 0.33 14.64 6.17
CA SER A 881 -0.60 14.72 7.32
C SER A 881 -2.01 14.28 6.90
N ALA A 882 -2.82 13.82 7.85
CA ALA A 882 -4.21 13.44 7.58
C ALA A 882 -5.04 14.61 7.02
N ASP A 883 -4.78 15.84 7.51
CA ASP A 883 -5.46 17.04 7.03
C ASP A 883 -5.11 17.36 5.57
N THR A 884 -3.81 17.29 5.21
CA THR A 884 -3.36 17.46 3.81
C THR A 884 -4.09 16.49 2.87
N VAL A 885 -4.22 15.22 3.26
CA VAL A 885 -4.90 14.21 2.45
C VAL A 885 -6.38 14.57 2.29
N GLY A 886 -7.04 15.06 3.35
CA GLY A 886 -8.41 15.55 3.28
C GLY A 886 -8.58 16.73 2.32
N GLN A 887 -7.67 17.69 2.34
CA GLN A 887 -7.70 18.85 1.45
C GLN A 887 -7.47 18.47 -0.03
N LEU A 888 -6.54 17.55 -0.31
CA LEU A 888 -6.31 17.03 -1.66
C LEU A 888 -7.55 16.32 -2.23
N ARG A 889 -8.28 15.57 -1.39
CA ARG A 889 -9.53 14.93 -1.79
C ARG A 889 -10.60 15.94 -2.16
N LYS A 890 -10.81 16.98 -1.33
CA LYS A 890 -11.78 18.05 -1.62
C LYS A 890 -11.51 18.69 -2.97
N LEU A 891 -10.24 18.99 -3.28
CA LEU A 891 -9.85 19.63 -4.54
C LEU A 891 -9.99 18.73 -5.78
N ARG A 892 -9.91 17.40 -5.61
CA ARG A 892 -10.16 16.42 -6.67
C ARG A 892 -11.64 16.35 -7.04
N ASP A 893 -12.50 16.39 -6.02
CA ASP A 893 -13.95 16.24 -6.18
C ASP A 893 -14.66 17.58 -6.50
N GLU A 894 -13.94 18.71 -6.45
CA GLU A 894 -14.41 20.02 -6.89
C GLU A 894 -14.51 20.12 -8.43
N ASN A 895 -15.69 20.55 -8.93
CA ASN A 895 -15.88 20.86 -10.35
C ASN A 895 -15.02 22.07 -10.77
N LEU A 896 -14.30 21.91 -11.89
CA LEU A 896 -13.38 22.91 -12.46
C LEU A 896 -14.14 24.00 -13.24
N ASP A 897 -15.05 24.72 -12.58
CA ASP A 897 -15.93 25.71 -13.21
C ASP A 897 -15.28 27.11 -13.32
N GLY A 898 -14.09 27.32 -12.74
CA GLY A 898 -13.35 28.59 -12.77
C GLY A 898 -12.08 28.59 -13.64
N GLU A 899 -11.73 29.76 -14.19
CA GLU A 899 -10.45 30.07 -14.83
C GLU A 899 -9.34 30.27 -13.76
N GLU A 900 -8.88 29.18 -13.12
CA GLU A 900 -7.76 29.23 -12.17
C GLU A 900 -6.43 29.45 -12.90
N LEU A 901 -6.02 30.72 -13.05
CA LEU A 901 -4.73 31.12 -13.62
C LEU A 901 -3.78 31.68 -12.54
N VAL A 902 -2.59 31.10 -12.44
CA VAL A 902 -1.54 31.53 -11.50
C VAL A 902 -0.25 31.80 -12.25
N MET A 903 0.27 33.03 -12.15
CA MET A 903 1.60 33.38 -12.67
C MET A 903 2.63 33.38 -11.54
N LEU A 904 3.68 32.60 -11.72
CA LEU A 904 4.82 32.52 -10.80
C LEU A 904 6.08 33.12 -11.42
N ASN A 905 6.95 33.67 -10.57
CA ASN A 905 8.34 33.88 -10.93
C ASN A 905 9.07 32.55 -10.99
N ALA A 906 9.95 32.35 -11.96
CA ALA A 906 10.68 31.10 -12.09
C ALA A 906 11.63 30.84 -10.90
N VAL A 907 11.98 31.88 -10.13
CA VAL A 907 12.76 31.78 -8.88
C VAL A 907 11.92 31.24 -7.72
N ASP A 908 10.59 31.26 -7.82
CA ASP A 908 9.71 30.77 -6.77
C ASP A 908 9.97 29.29 -6.45
N PRO A 909 9.97 28.88 -5.16
CA PRO A 909 10.06 27.47 -4.80
C PRO A 909 9.02 26.59 -5.49
N LEU A 910 7.82 27.13 -5.76
CA LEU A 910 6.74 26.41 -6.44
C LEU A 910 6.97 26.19 -7.95
N ASN A 911 8.10 26.64 -8.51
CA ASN A 911 8.50 26.26 -9.85
C ASN A 911 8.89 24.77 -9.88
N LEU A 912 7.89 23.90 -10.08
CA LEU A 912 8.06 22.45 -10.21
C LEU A 912 8.00 21.98 -11.68
N ALA A 913 8.02 22.92 -12.64
CA ALA A 913 8.03 22.61 -14.06
C ALA A 913 9.32 21.88 -14.45
N GLY A 914 9.17 20.67 -15.02
CA GLY A 914 10.30 19.78 -15.34
C GLY A 914 10.91 19.05 -14.13
N VAL A 915 10.32 19.18 -12.94
CA VAL A 915 10.61 18.34 -11.76
C VAL A 915 9.50 17.31 -11.59
N LEU A 916 8.25 17.79 -11.48
CA LEU A 916 7.06 16.93 -11.37
C LEU A 916 6.27 16.80 -12.67
N THR A 917 6.51 17.71 -13.62
CA THR A 917 5.81 17.74 -14.90
C THR A 917 6.73 17.26 -16.02
N THR A 918 6.15 16.63 -17.05
CA THR A 918 6.87 16.08 -18.22
C THR A 918 7.45 17.15 -19.15
N GLN A 919 7.27 18.42 -18.83
CA GLN A 919 7.59 19.56 -19.69
C GLN A 919 9.03 20.04 -19.47
N SER A 920 9.55 20.81 -20.44
CA SER A 920 10.89 21.40 -20.34
C SER A 920 11.03 22.32 -19.12
N ARG A 921 12.10 22.14 -18.35
CA ARG A 921 12.42 22.96 -17.16
C ARG A 921 12.59 24.44 -17.53
N VAL A 922 11.93 25.33 -16.79
CA VAL A 922 12.14 26.78 -16.90
C VAL A 922 13.23 27.20 -15.91
N PRO A 923 14.35 27.81 -16.37
CA PRO A 923 15.44 28.23 -15.50
C PRO A 923 14.98 29.25 -14.45
N ALA A 924 15.38 29.04 -13.20
CA ALA A 924 15.06 29.87 -12.04
C ALA A 924 15.86 31.19 -12.06
N LEU A 925 15.54 32.08 -13.01
CA LEU A 925 16.13 33.40 -13.16
C LEU A 925 15.09 34.47 -12.84
N ALA A 926 15.50 35.56 -12.18
CA ALA A 926 14.59 36.58 -11.63
C ALA A 926 13.65 37.25 -12.65
N ASN A 927 14.01 37.26 -13.94
CA ASN A 927 13.23 37.84 -15.03
C ASN A 927 12.35 36.83 -15.77
N ASN A 928 12.43 35.54 -15.42
CA ASN A 928 11.61 34.51 -16.02
C ASN A 928 10.29 34.36 -15.25
N ARG A 929 9.21 34.02 -15.95
CA ARG A 929 7.89 33.75 -15.36
C ARG A 929 7.34 32.43 -15.90
N ILE A 930 6.44 31.81 -15.15
CA ILE A 930 5.74 30.58 -15.51
C ILE A 930 4.27 30.78 -15.23
N VAL A 931 3.41 30.38 -16.15
CA VAL A 931 1.96 30.46 -16.01
C VAL A 931 1.40 29.05 -15.88
N TYR A 932 0.60 28.86 -14.83
CA TYR A 932 -0.17 27.66 -14.57
C TYR A 932 -1.64 27.92 -14.82
N TRP A 933 -2.30 27.01 -15.54
CA TRP A 933 -3.75 27.00 -15.74
C TRP A 933 -4.28 25.71 -15.14
N LYS A 934 -5.21 25.81 -14.18
CA LYS A 934 -5.86 24.65 -13.53
C LYS A 934 -4.84 23.66 -12.96
N GLY A 935 -3.70 24.18 -12.48
CA GLY A 935 -2.60 23.39 -11.91
C GLY A 935 -1.57 22.87 -12.92
N GLU A 936 -1.81 22.97 -14.22
CA GLU A 936 -0.86 22.57 -15.24
C GLU A 936 0.02 23.74 -15.66
N ALA A 937 1.34 23.53 -15.76
CA ALA A 937 2.24 24.52 -16.35
C ALA A 937 1.97 24.60 -17.86
N VAL A 938 1.75 25.80 -18.38
CA VAL A 938 1.31 25.98 -19.78
C VAL A 938 2.26 26.87 -20.57
N VAL A 939 2.77 27.92 -19.92
CA VAL A 939 3.62 28.94 -20.57
C VAL A 939 4.83 29.23 -19.70
N GLY A 940 6.01 29.30 -20.32
CA GLY A 940 7.21 29.91 -19.76
C GLY A 940 7.54 31.22 -20.49
N ILE A 941 7.79 32.29 -19.75
CA ILE A 941 8.22 33.58 -20.30
C ILE A 941 9.70 33.75 -19.99
N GLN A 942 10.54 33.82 -21.02
CA GLN A 942 12.00 33.96 -20.88
C GLN A 942 12.48 35.14 -21.72
N LYS A 943 13.19 36.11 -21.13
CA LYS A 943 13.67 37.32 -21.83
C LYS A 943 12.59 38.07 -22.66
N LYS A 944 11.35 38.12 -22.14
CA LYS A 944 10.14 38.64 -22.83
C LYS A 944 9.67 37.83 -24.05
N GLN A 945 10.22 36.66 -24.30
CA GLN A 945 9.73 35.72 -25.31
C GLN A 945 8.79 34.70 -24.67
N PHE A 946 7.69 34.43 -25.36
CA PHE A 946 6.66 33.47 -24.96
C PHE A 946 7.03 32.07 -25.44
N ARG A 947 7.07 31.09 -24.53
CA ARG A 947 7.32 29.68 -24.86
C ARG A 947 6.20 28.80 -24.32
N LEU A 948 5.55 28.05 -25.21
CA LEU A 948 4.57 27.04 -24.81
C LEU A 948 5.27 25.83 -24.17
N LEU A 949 4.74 25.38 -23.04
CA LEU A 949 5.18 24.16 -22.35
C LEU A 949 4.26 22.98 -22.63
N LYS A 950 2.99 23.24 -22.99
CA LYS A 950 1.98 22.25 -23.38
C LYS A 950 1.28 22.67 -24.68
N ALA A 951 0.85 21.70 -25.47
CA ALA A 951 -0.03 21.96 -26.62
C ALA A 951 -1.38 22.50 -26.12
N LEU A 952 -1.81 23.63 -26.67
CA LEU A 952 -3.09 24.28 -26.35
C LEU A 952 -3.98 24.37 -27.59
N THR A 953 -5.29 24.29 -27.36
CA THR A 953 -6.29 24.63 -28.38
C THR A 953 -6.23 26.13 -28.69
N THR A 954 -6.65 26.52 -29.91
CA THR A 954 -6.62 27.91 -30.38
C THR A 954 -7.38 28.85 -29.44
N GLU A 955 -8.52 28.40 -28.92
CA GLU A 955 -9.37 29.15 -27.98
C GLU A 955 -8.65 29.41 -26.63
N ASN A 956 -8.03 28.38 -26.04
CA ASN A 956 -7.29 28.53 -24.79
C ASN A 956 -6.05 29.43 -24.94
N ALA A 957 -5.37 29.36 -26.08
CA ALA A 957 -4.23 30.24 -26.36
C ALA A 957 -4.65 31.72 -26.47
N LEU A 958 -5.82 32.00 -27.06
CA LEU A 958 -6.39 33.35 -27.15
C LEU A 958 -6.85 33.90 -25.79
N ILE A 959 -7.46 33.06 -24.95
CA ILE A 959 -7.85 33.43 -23.57
C ILE A 959 -6.61 33.78 -22.75
N LEU A 960 -5.57 32.93 -22.79
CA LEU A 960 -4.29 33.19 -22.13
C LEU A 960 -3.64 34.50 -22.59
N ALA A 961 -3.68 34.80 -23.89
CA ALA A 961 -3.07 36.02 -24.41
C ALA A 961 -3.81 37.29 -24.03
N LYS A 962 -5.16 37.25 -23.98
CA LYS A 962 -5.97 38.35 -23.44
C LYS A 962 -5.70 38.57 -21.96
N LEU A 963 -5.54 37.51 -21.18
CA LEU A 963 -5.25 37.61 -19.74
C LEU A 963 -3.82 38.06 -19.43
N LEU A 964 -2.90 37.96 -20.40
CA LEU A 964 -1.48 38.26 -20.24
C LEU A 964 -1.00 39.48 -21.05
N ASP A 965 -1.89 40.20 -21.71
CA ASP A 965 -1.62 41.39 -22.55
C ASP A 965 -0.57 41.18 -23.68
N PHE A 966 -0.58 40.03 -24.36
CA PHE A 966 0.33 39.73 -25.49
C PHE A 966 -0.35 39.86 -26.87
N SER A 967 0.43 40.16 -27.92
CA SER A 967 -0.09 40.34 -29.28
C SER A 967 -0.37 38.99 -30.00
N PRO A 968 -1.38 38.91 -30.90
CA PRO A 968 -1.68 37.68 -31.65
C PRO A 968 -0.50 37.12 -32.46
N GLY A 969 0.40 37.98 -32.95
CA GLY A 969 1.58 37.59 -33.72
C GLY A 969 2.66 36.88 -32.89
N GLU A 970 2.83 37.23 -31.62
CA GLU A 970 3.80 36.58 -30.71
C GLU A 970 3.37 35.15 -30.36
N ILE A 971 2.06 34.90 -30.28
CA ILE A 971 1.47 33.57 -30.02
C ILE A 971 1.68 32.66 -31.24
N ALA A 972 1.43 33.17 -32.45
CA ALA A 972 1.63 32.42 -33.68
C ALA A 972 3.11 32.05 -33.91
N ALA A 973 4.05 32.91 -33.46
CA ALA A 973 5.48 32.61 -33.47
C ALA A 973 5.83 31.49 -32.46
N ALA A 974 5.33 31.58 -31.23
CA ALA A 974 5.59 30.57 -30.19
C ALA A 974 4.99 29.20 -30.49
N ARG A 975 3.80 29.16 -31.13
CA ARG A 975 3.16 27.91 -31.58
C ARG A 975 3.99 27.23 -32.68
N ARG A 976 4.48 28.01 -33.66
CA ARG A 976 5.40 27.51 -34.70
C ARG A 976 6.69 26.96 -34.09
N GLU A 977 7.24 27.63 -33.08
CA GLU A 977 8.44 27.17 -32.38
C GLU A 977 8.22 25.89 -31.57
N TYR A 978 7.06 25.72 -30.91
CA TYR A 978 6.70 24.50 -30.17
C TYR A 978 6.56 23.28 -31.09
N VAL A 979 5.87 23.44 -32.23
CA VAL A 979 5.70 22.37 -33.24
C VAL A 979 7.06 21.97 -33.84
N LYS A 980 7.96 22.95 -34.05
CA LYS A 980 9.32 22.69 -34.52
C LYS A 980 10.18 21.93 -33.50
N GLN A 981 9.98 22.16 -32.20
CA GLN A 981 10.72 21.50 -31.12
C GLN A 981 10.16 20.12 -30.75
N ASN A 982 8.90 19.82 -31.09
CA ASN A 982 8.22 18.55 -30.80
C ASN A 982 7.51 18.02 -32.06
N PRO A 983 8.24 17.48 -33.06
CA PRO A 983 7.61 16.84 -34.20
C PRO A 983 6.81 15.63 -33.74
N ALA A 984 5.52 15.58 -34.06
CA ALA A 984 4.66 14.46 -33.69
C ALA A 984 5.18 13.14 -34.33
N PRO A 985 5.14 12.00 -33.61
CA PRO A 985 5.19 10.70 -34.27
C PRO A 985 3.97 10.59 -35.19
N THR A 986 4.18 10.00 -36.35
CA THR A 986 3.29 9.98 -37.52
C THR A 986 1.88 9.43 -37.24
N GLU A 987 0.99 10.21 -36.65
CA GLU A 987 -0.46 10.05 -36.77
C GLU A 987 -1.13 11.41 -36.95
N ALA A 988 -2.03 11.46 -37.92
CA ALA A 988 -2.49 12.66 -38.59
C ALA A 988 -3.22 13.66 -37.67
N VAL A 989 -2.59 14.81 -37.44
CA VAL A 989 -3.33 16.08 -37.27
C VAL A 989 -3.18 16.81 -38.60
N ALA A 990 -4.21 16.73 -39.44
CA ALA A 990 -4.28 17.53 -40.66
C ALA A 990 -4.18 19.01 -40.29
N VAL A 991 -3.05 19.62 -40.66
CA VAL A 991 -2.97 21.07 -40.81
C VAL A 991 -3.73 21.38 -42.09
N THR A 992 -5.03 21.65 -41.98
CA THR A 992 -5.75 22.32 -43.07
C THR A 992 -5.26 23.77 -43.12
N GLU A 993 -4.54 24.09 -44.18
CA GLU A 993 -4.26 25.45 -44.64
C GLU A 993 -5.57 26.14 -45.04
N GLU A 994 -6.40 26.52 -44.08
CA GLU A 994 -7.45 27.52 -44.31
C GLU A 994 -7.51 28.45 -43.10
N GLU A 995 -6.87 29.60 -43.25
CA GLU A 995 -7.18 30.80 -42.47
C GLU A 995 -8.64 31.21 -42.73
N PRO A 996 -9.44 31.49 -41.70
CA PRO A 996 -10.46 32.51 -41.80
C PRO A 996 -9.89 33.81 -41.21
N ALA A 997 -9.96 34.85 -42.03
CA ALA A 997 -9.65 36.23 -41.70
C ALA A 997 -10.34 36.68 -40.39
N LEU A 998 -9.59 36.67 -39.28
CA LEU A 998 -9.87 37.37 -38.03
C LEU A 998 -8.52 37.53 -37.30
N PHE A 999 -7.63 38.31 -37.92
CA PHE A 999 -6.44 38.91 -37.30
C PHE A 999 -6.66 40.41 -37.12
#